data_AF-A0A9X0HKQ8-F1
#
_entry.id   AF-A0A9X0HKQ8-F1
#
_cell.length_a   1.000
_cell.length_b   1.000
_cell.length_c   1.000
_cell.angle_alpha   90.00
_cell.angle_beta   90.00
_cell.angle_gamma   90.00
#
_symmetry.space_group_name_H-M   'P 1'
#
loop_
_entity.id
_entity.type
_entity.pdbx_description
1 polymer ?
#
loop_
_entity_poly.entity_id
_entity_poly.type
_entity_poly.pdbx_seq_one_letter_code
_entity_poly.pdbx_strand_id
1 'polypeptide(L)'
;MRLLIILGVAALLYFLIWFIDPAHVGYRPLFWLLTISLGFKVLRTLHEWVHYAGVSLPVPPDTLPASTAPQLRVDMLTTACPGEPRDMVARTLRAMQRVRYPHTSYLCDEGNDPWLRALCEELGVVHVTRTEKIDAKAGNINNALRQATGDICVVLDPDHVPTPDFLDEVLPYFADPTVGFVQVVQAYGNQHESLVARGAAEQTYHFYGPLMMGMHRYGTAMAIGANCTFRRAALDSIGGHAAGLTEDMHTAMRLHAAGWRSVYVPKVVSRGLVPSSLGAFYAQQLKWARGSFELLFRVYPKLFSRFSFAQKLHYLTLPLYFLSGIISLIDIAVPLLCLFTARFPWYVSLPQLALHAAPLLLLSVLIRLYAQRWLREPHESGMHLVGGILRVGTWWVYSLGFIYALLKVRVPYIPTPKEGTLKNELKLALPNLLVAALSVVAVKYARIIAVDKYTNVLAGLVLLNAAILTVAAFMGQHRMLHNLVTDMAQRPYRQLVLALERLQAWFGHRLPLLLRRQMLPLAAVMVLVIIGGPALYRFALDQKTGAPRWIAAGPASVVTGRVVASTGTEGLNRPVSENFVQQPSTNQIVALDYACTPAELPWVLAEFAERPEVPMITLQVSGYETPATWQRVAEAVQSLGQPVLLKPLLPYTTPSTYRDNWRTMVKSFRKAEASNVSWVWSAPHPDSLLAYMPGAAYLNWVAIDCLRPDDAASIKTVYEPYRQQIGACLELHPKPVLLLAAQQPRGSRAEQANALASLYPEVRAVVFTPYLHPESIAWRQLALPAASN
;
A
#
# COMPACT_ATOMS: atom_id res chain seq x y z
N MET A 1 -5.91 1.17 24.49
CA MET A 1 -5.60 0.21 23.39
C MET A 1 -6.85 -0.30 22.69
N ARG A 2 -7.73 -1.06 23.37
CA ARG A 2 -8.92 -1.68 22.75
C ARG A 2 -9.78 -0.69 21.95
N LEU A 3 -10.07 0.49 22.51
CA LEU A 3 -10.79 1.56 21.80
C LEU A 3 -10.12 1.94 20.47
N LEU A 4 -8.80 2.15 20.45
CA LEU A 4 -8.08 2.50 19.22
C LEU A 4 -8.15 1.38 18.18
N ILE A 5 -8.08 0.12 18.63
CA ILE A 5 -8.21 -1.04 17.74
C ILE A 5 -9.63 -1.10 17.15
N ILE A 6 -10.68 -0.85 17.94
CA ILE A 6 -12.06 -0.79 17.45
C ILE A 6 -12.19 0.30 16.39
N LEU A 7 -11.67 1.50 16.66
CA LEU A 7 -11.66 2.61 15.68
C LEU A 7 -10.84 2.26 14.43
N GLY A 8 -9.70 1.59 14.60
CA GLY A 8 -8.84 1.11 13.51
C GLY A 8 -9.55 0.09 12.62
N VAL A 9 -10.31 -0.84 13.22
CA VAL A 9 -11.12 -1.83 12.48
C VAL A 9 -12.27 -1.14 11.74
N ALA A 10 -12.92 -0.15 12.35
CA ALA A 10 -13.94 0.64 11.67
C ALA A 10 -13.36 1.40 10.46
N ALA A 11 -12.19 2.03 10.62
CA ALA A 11 -11.49 2.72 9.53
C ALA A 11 -11.01 1.76 8.43
N LEU A 12 -10.59 0.55 8.80
CA LEU A 12 -10.26 -0.53 7.88
C LEU A 12 -11.47 -0.94 7.04
N LEU A 13 -12.61 -1.22 7.68
CA LEU A 13 -13.84 -1.60 6.99
C LEU A 13 -14.33 -0.47 6.06
N TYR A 14 -14.31 0.77 6.54
CA TYR A 14 -14.61 1.96 5.72
C TYR A 14 -13.73 2.03 4.47
N PHE A 15 -12.41 1.89 4.64
CA PHE A 15 -11.48 1.88 3.52
C PHE A 15 -11.73 0.71 2.57
N LEU A 16 -11.99 -0.50 3.08
CA LEU A 16 -12.20 -1.70 2.26
C LEU A 16 -13.50 -1.64 1.46
N ILE A 17 -14.59 -1.13 2.04
CA ILE A 17 -15.87 -0.93 1.34
C ILE A 17 -15.67 0.06 0.17
N TRP A 18 -14.95 1.16 0.42
CA TRP A 18 -14.56 2.09 -0.64
C TRP A 18 -13.59 1.45 -1.65
N PHE A 19 -12.70 0.57 -1.18
CA PHE A 19 -11.67 -0.06 -2.00
C PHE A 19 -12.26 -0.92 -3.13
N ILE A 20 -13.26 -1.75 -2.76
CA ILE A 20 -13.85 -2.77 -3.63
C ILE A 20 -14.97 -2.26 -4.54
N ASP A 21 -15.31 -0.98 -4.48
CA ASP A 21 -16.34 -0.39 -5.33
C ASP A 21 -16.02 -0.67 -6.82
N PRO A 22 -16.93 -1.33 -7.55
CA PRO A 22 -16.73 -1.65 -8.97
C PRO A 22 -16.40 -0.43 -9.83
N ALA A 23 -16.86 0.77 -9.45
CA ALA A 23 -16.59 2.01 -10.17
C ALA A 23 -15.10 2.42 -10.13
N HIS A 24 -14.36 1.97 -9.12
CA HIS A 24 -12.94 2.28 -8.97
C HIS A 24 -12.03 1.27 -9.70
N VAL A 25 -12.54 0.11 -10.10
CA VAL A 25 -11.73 -0.99 -10.64
C VAL A 25 -11.13 -0.61 -11.99
N GLY A 26 -9.80 -0.63 -12.05
CA GLY A 26 -9.05 -0.38 -13.28
C GLY A 26 -8.68 -1.64 -14.04
N TYR A 27 -7.46 -1.66 -14.56
CA TYR A 27 -6.92 -2.81 -15.28
C TYR A 27 -6.82 -4.03 -14.35
N ARG A 28 -7.70 -5.01 -14.61
CA ARG A 28 -7.99 -6.14 -13.72
C ARG A 28 -6.77 -6.93 -13.23
N PRO A 29 -5.77 -7.28 -14.06
CA PRO A 29 -4.60 -8.02 -13.58
C PRO A 29 -3.81 -7.25 -12.50
N LEU A 30 -3.60 -5.95 -12.69
CA LEU A 30 -2.91 -5.12 -11.70
C LEU A 30 -3.78 -4.87 -10.47
N PHE A 31 -5.09 -4.73 -10.65
CA PHE A 31 -6.04 -4.59 -9.53
C PHE A 31 -6.00 -5.82 -8.61
N TRP A 32 -5.99 -7.03 -9.17
CA TRP A 32 -5.90 -8.26 -8.37
C TRP A 32 -4.57 -8.39 -7.64
N LEU A 33 -3.44 -8.04 -8.28
CA LEU A 33 -2.14 -7.98 -7.60
C LEU A 33 -2.15 -6.99 -6.43
N LEU A 34 -2.69 -5.79 -6.64
CA LEU A 34 -2.87 -4.79 -5.58
C LEU A 34 -3.78 -5.32 -4.46
N THR A 35 -4.85 -6.02 -4.81
CA THR A 35 -5.81 -6.61 -3.86
C THR A 35 -5.16 -7.71 -3.03
N ILE A 36 -4.33 -8.58 -3.62
CA ILE A 36 -3.55 -9.60 -2.89
C ILE A 36 -2.61 -8.94 -1.89
N SER A 37 -1.87 -7.91 -2.32
CA SER A 37 -0.97 -7.17 -1.45
C SER A 37 -1.71 -6.48 -0.29
N LEU A 38 -2.82 -5.79 -0.60
CA LEU A 38 -3.65 -5.14 0.40
C LEU A 38 -4.23 -6.16 1.38
N GLY A 39 -4.82 -7.25 0.89
CA GLY A 39 -5.40 -8.31 1.71
C GLY A 39 -4.37 -8.90 2.68
N PHE A 40 -3.15 -9.17 2.22
CA PHE A 40 -2.06 -9.61 3.10
C PHE A 40 -1.73 -8.57 4.19
N LYS A 41 -1.61 -7.29 3.83
CA LYS A 41 -1.32 -6.21 4.80
C LYS A 41 -2.43 -6.10 5.84
N VAL A 42 -3.69 -6.19 5.42
CA VAL A 42 -4.85 -6.20 6.32
C VAL A 42 -4.78 -7.38 7.28
N LEU A 43 -4.54 -8.59 6.79
CA LEU A 43 -4.41 -9.79 7.64
C LEU A 43 -3.28 -9.64 8.65
N ARG A 44 -2.12 -9.14 8.24
CA ARG A 44 -0.99 -8.89 9.13
C ARG A 44 -1.30 -7.83 10.18
N THR A 45 -1.93 -6.72 9.79
CA THR A 45 -2.32 -5.65 10.71
C THR A 45 -3.33 -6.15 11.74
N LEU A 46 -4.34 -6.92 11.32
CA LEU A 46 -5.31 -7.54 12.23
C LEU A 46 -4.63 -8.54 13.18
N HIS A 47 -3.71 -9.36 12.68
CA HIS A 47 -2.92 -10.28 13.50
C HIS A 47 -2.14 -9.53 14.60
N GLU A 48 -1.42 -8.46 14.25
CA GLU A 48 -0.72 -7.63 15.22
C GLU A 48 -1.68 -6.99 16.24
N TRP A 49 -2.84 -6.50 15.80
CA TRP A 49 -3.83 -5.88 16.68
C TRP A 49 -4.47 -6.87 17.65
N VAL A 50 -4.73 -8.11 17.22
CA VAL A 50 -5.22 -9.18 18.11
C VAL A 50 -4.21 -9.45 19.23
N HIS A 51 -2.91 -9.51 18.91
CA HIS A 51 -1.88 -9.65 19.94
C HIS A 51 -1.79 -8.41 20.85
N TYR A 52 -1.88 -7.20 20.30
CA TYR A 52 -1.89 -5.96 21.09
C TYR A 52 -3.09 -5.82 22.02
N ALA A 53 -4.26 -6.32 21.61
CA ALA A 53 -5.46 -6.34 22.45
C ALA A 53 -5.37 -7.34 23.60
N GLY A 54 -4.62 -8.43 23.40
CA GLY A 54 -4.43 -9.54 24.33
C GLY A 54 -3.15 -9.48 25.16
N VAL A 55 -2.41 -8.37 25.14
CA VAL A 55 -1.20 -8.19 25.95
C VAL A 55 -1.50 -8.54 27.42
N SER A 56 -0.78 -9.52 27.94
CA SER A 56 -0.86 -9.93 29.34
C SER A 56 0.54 -10.14 29.89
N LEU A 57 0.76 -9.71 31.13
CA LEU A 57 1.96 -10.03 31.88
C LEU A 57 1.69 -11.32 32.65
N PRO A 58 2.61 -12.30 32.66
CA PRO A 58 2.47 -13.44 33.54
C PRO A 58 2.47 -12.92 34.98
N VAL A 59 1.59 -13.48 35.81
CA VAL A 59 1.66 -13.28 37.26
C VAL A 59 2.65 -14.34 37.75
N PRO A 60 3.81 -13.95 38.33
CA PRO A 60 4.64 -14.91 39.05
C PRO A 60 3.74 -15.60 40.07
N PRO A 61 3.73 -16.94 40.16
CA PRO A 61 2.96 -17.60 41.21
C PRO A 61 3.34 -16.96 42.55
N ASP A 62 2.33 -16.62 43.36
CA ASP A 62 2.54 -16.05 44.70
C ASP A 62 3.61 -16.89 45.34
N THR A 63 4.75 -16.26 45.65
CA THR A 63 5.96 -16.92 46.08
C THR A 63 5.59 -17.99 47.09
N LEU A 64 5.71 -19.26 46.71
CA LEU A 64 5.88 -20.28 47.73
C LEU A 64 6.99 -19.73 48.63
N PRO A 65 6.77 -19.60 49.96
CA PRO A 65 7.83 -19.14 50.84
C PRO A 65 9.07 -19.96 50.49
N ALA A 66 10.22 -19.30 50.32
CA ALA A 66 11.44 -19.88 49.75
C ALA A 66 11.90 -21.19 50.44
N SER A 67 11.36 -21.49 51.62
CA SER A 67 11.49 -22.74 52.38
C SER A 67 10.64 -23.93 51.88
N THR A 68 9.73 -23.77 50.91
CA THR A 68 8.76 -24.81 50.50
C THR A 68 8.73 -25.14 49.00
N ALA A 69 9.40 -24.36 48.15
CA ALA A 69 9.57 -24.75 46.75
C ALA A 69 10.61 -25.88 46.66
N PRO A 70 10.33 -27.01 46.00
CA PRO A 70 11.36 -28.03 45.78
C PRO A 70 12.54 -27.39 45.06
N GLN A 71 13.74 -27.57 45.59
CA GLN A 71 14.96 -27.04 44.99
C GLN A 71 15.22 -27.78 43.68
N LEU A 72 14.73 -27.22 42.58
CA LEU A 72 14.88 -27.78 41.24
C LEU A 72 16.35 -27.82 40.87
N ARG A 73 16.83 -28.96 40.36
CA ARG A 73 18.18 -29.04 39.79
C ARG A 73 18.16 -28.39 38.40
N VAL A 74 19.12 -27.52 38.15
CA VAL A 74 19.18 -26.74 36.91
C VAL A 74 20.47 -27.02 36.16
N ASP A 75 20.35 -27.33 34.88
CA ASP A 75 21.47 -27.36 33.94
C ASP A 75 21.38 -26.14 33.02
N MET A 76 22.50 -25.43 32.84
CA MET A 76 22.62 -24.34 31.87
C MET A 76 23.54 -24.76 30.73
N LEU A 77 23.01 -24.83 29.51
CA LEU A 77 23.71 -25.31 28.34
C LEU A 77 23.95 -24.16 27.37
N THR A 78 25.18 -24.02 26.91
CA THR A 78 25.52 -23.19 25.74
C THR A 78 26.28 -24.03 24.72
N THR A 79 26.27 -23.62 23.46
CA THR A 79 26.97 -24.32 22.38
C THR A 79 28.18 -23.54 21.90
N ALA A 80 29.22 -24.22 21.43
CA ALA A 80 30.29 -23.60 20.64
C ALA A 80 30.43 -24.33 19.31
N CYS A 81 30.51 -23.57 18.22
CA CYS A 81 30.76 -24.06 16.87
C CYS A 81 32.11 -23.54 16.33
N PRO A 82 32.80 -24.31 15.47
CA PRO A 82 34.00 -23.82 14.80
C PRO A 82 33.76 -22.48 14.09
N GLY A 83 34.65 -21.51 14.31
CA GLY A 83 34.57 -20.16 13.76
C GLY A 83 33.89 -19.13 14.66
N GLU A 84 33.32 -19.54 15.81
CA GLU A 84 32.84 -18.60 16.81
C GLU A 84 33.99 -18.03 17.66
N PRO A 85 33.94 -16.73 18.03
CA PRO A 85 35.00 -16.11 18.83
C PRO A 85 35.15 -16.76 20.20
N ARG A 86 36.36 -17.22 20.51
CA ARG A 86 36.68 -17.82 21.83
C ARG A 86 36.35 -16.89 22.99
N ASP A 87 36.69 -15.59 22.86
CA ASP A 87 36.42 -14.60 23.89
C ASP A 87 34.91 -14.38 24.12
N MET A 88 34.10 -14.50 23.07
CA MET A 88 32.65 -14.39 23.18
C MET A 88 32.09 -15.56 24.00
N VAL A 89 32.48 -16.80 23.66
CA VAL A 89 32.09 -18.00 24.41
C VAL A 89 32.57 -17.89 25.86
N ALA A 90 33.82 -17.47 26.08
CA ALA A 90 34.39 -17.30 27.41
C ALA A 90 33.65 -16.28 28.27
N ARG A 91 33.20 -15.15 27.68
CA ARG A 91 32.36 -14.17 28.39
C ARG A 91 31.05 -14.78 28.84
N THR A 92 30.41 -15.56 27.98
CA THR A 92 29.14 -16.24 28.29
C THR A 92 29.32 -17.28 29.38
N LEU A 93 30.34 -18.14 29.31
CA LEU A 93 30.63 -19.15 30.34
C LEU A 93 30.92 -18.53 31.71
N ARG A 94 31.73 -17.46 31.76
CA ARG A 94 31.99 -16.73 33.01
C ARG A 94 30.74 -16.09 33.58
N ALA A 95 29.81 -15.65 32.73
CA ALA A 95 28.55 -15.08 33.17
C ALA A 95 27.56 -16.16 33.65
N MET A 96 27.52 -17.33 32.99
CA MET A 96 26.76 -18.49 33.46
C MET A 96 27.18 -18.86 34.89
N GLN A 97 28.50 -18.97 35.16
CA GLN A 97 28.99 -19.27 36.50
C GLN A 97 28.70 -18.18 37.56
N ARG A 98 28.29 -16.98 37.16
CA ARG A 98 27.87 -15.90 38.08
C ARG A 98 26.37 -15.90 38.35
N VAL A 99 25.59 -16.75 37.71
CA VAL A 99 24.17 -16.92 38.01
C VAL A 99 24.04 -17.46 39.43
N ARG A 100 23.25 -16.78 40.27
CA ARG A 100 23.23 -17.00 41.72
C ARG A 100 22.63 -18.34 42.14
N TYR A 101 21.60 -18.79 41.45
CA TYR A 101 20.92 -20.03 41.78
C TYR A 101 21.85 -21.22 41.48
N PRO A 102 21.98 -22.22 42.39
CA PRO A 102 22.84 -23.39 42.18
C PRO A 102 22.49 -24.15 40.89
N HIS A 103 23.47 -24.33 40.01
CA HIS A 103 23.27 -24.98 38.71
C HIS A 103 24.55 -25.65 38.22
N THR A 104 24.43 -26.51 37.22
CA THR A 104 25.57 -27.08 36.49
C THR A 104 25.62 -26.48 35.09
N SER A 105 26.77 -25.89 34.74
CA SER A 105 26.99 -25.29 33.42
C SER A 105 27.62 -26.31 32.47
N TYR A 106 27.13 -26.36 31.23
CA TYR A 106 27.62 -27.23 30.16
C TYR A 106 28.02 -26.42 28.93
N LEU A 107 29.21 -26.69 28.40
CA LEU A 107 29.62 -26.24 27.07
C LEU A 107 29.50 -27.40 26.09
N CYS A 108 28.59 -27.27 25.12
CA CYS A 108 28.40 -28.24 24.05
C CYS A 108 29.28 -27.82 22.86
N ASP A 109 30.52 -28.29 22.82
CA ASP A 109 31.55 -27.89 21.87
C ASP A 109 31.62 -28.85 20.66
N GLU A 110 31.15 -28.36 19.50
CA GLU A 110 31.24 -29.06 18.20
C GLU A 110 32.67 -29.15 17.67
N GLY A 111 33.56 -28.26 18.08
CA GLY A 111 34.95 -28.19 17.64
C GLY A 111 35.89 -29.07 18.44
N ASN A 112 35.51 -29.48 19.66
CA ASN A 112 36.40 -30.07 20.66
C ASN A 112 37.69 -29.24 20.81
N ASP A 113 37.54 -27.93 20.96
CA ASP A 113 38.64 -26.97 21.00
C ASP A 113 39.42 -27.15 22.32
N PRO A 114 40.73 -27.48 22.28
CA PRO A 114 41.54 -27.67 23.48
C PRO A 114 41.55 -26.44 24.40
N TRP A 115 41.46 -25.23 23.83
CA TRP A 115 41.43 -24.00 24.61
C TRP A 115 40.12 -23.85 25.39
N LEU A 116 38.99 -24.16 24.74
CA LEU A 116 37.67 -24.12 25.39
C LEU A 116 37.55 -25.21 26.45
N ARG A 117 38.15 -26.38 26.22
CA ARG A 117 38.20 -27.46 27.22
C ARG A 117 38.98 -27.03 28.46
N ALA A 118 40.18 -26.48 28.29
CA ALA A 118 40.98 -25.98 29.41
C ALA A 118 40.25 -24.87 30.20
N LEU A 119 39.58 -23.96 29.49
CA LEU A 119 38.74 -22.93 30.13
C LEU A 119 37.56 -23.54 30.90
N CYS A 120 36.93 -24.60 30.38
CA CYS A 120 35.86 -25.28 31.08
C CYS A 120 36.36 -25.94 32.37
N GLU A 121 37.53 -26.56 32.35
CA GLU A 121 38.18 -27.13 33.53
C GLU A 121 38.49 -26.05 34.57
N GLU A 122 39.02 -24.89 34.15
CA GLU A 122 39.28 -23.73 35.03
C GLU A 122 37.98 -23.20 35.69
N LEU A 123 36.91 -23.09 34.91
CA LEU A 123 35.65 -22.50 35.36
C LEU A 123 34.72 -23.51 36.05
N GLY A 124 35.06 -24.80 36.13
CA GLY A 124 34.15 -25.84 36.61
C GLY A 124 32.91 -26.04 35.73
N VAL A 125 33.04 -25.83 34.43
CA VAL A 125 32.00 -26.08 33.40
C VAL A 125 32.19 -27.49 32.84
N VAL A 126 31.10 -28.23 32.65
CA VAL A 126 31.15 -29.55 32.01
C VAL A 126 31.33 -29.37 30.49
N HIS A 127 32.50 -29.75 29.98
CA HIS A 127 32.75 -29.78 28.54
C HIS A 127 32.14 -31.05 27.93
N VAL A 128 31.33 -30.88 26.89
CA VAL A 128 30.70 -31.97 26.15
C VAL A 128 31.01 -31.81 24.67
N THR A 129 31.41 -32.91 24.03
CA THR A 129 31.61 -32.95 22.59
C THR A 129 30.98 -34.21 21.98
N ARG A 130 30.98 -34.30 20.65
CA ARG A 130 30.45 -35.45 19.89
C ARG A 130 31.23 -35.66 18.58
N THR A 131 31.31 -36.92 18.16
CA THR A 131 31.94 -37.32 16.88
C THR A 131 30.97 -37.18 15.70
N GLU A 132 29.71 -37.57 15.88
CA GLU A 132 28.68 -37.50 14.84
C GLU A 132 27.89 -36.18 14.90
N LYS A 133 28.02 -35.36 13.86
CA LYS A 133 27.48 -33.99 13.79
C LYS A 133 26.12 -33.94 13.10
N ILE A 134 25.13 -34.62 13.68
CA ILE A 134 23.75 -34.68 13.17
C ILE A 134 22.91 -33.56 13.79
N ASP A 135 22.00 -32.94 13.03
CA ASP A 135 21.03 -31.94 13.52
C ASP A 135 21.61 -30.68 14.20
N ALA A 136 22.85 -30.30 13.84
CA ALA A 136 23.51 -29.06 14.26
C ALA A 136 23.31 -28.78 15.77
N LYS A 137 22.78 -27.59 16.11
CA LYS A 137 22.56 -27.15 17.50
C LYS A 137 21.63 -28.10 18.28
N ALA A 138 20.51 -28.52 17.70
CA ALA A 138 19.56 -29.40 18.39
C ALA A 138 20.20 -30.75 18.75
N GLY A 139 20.94 -31.35 17.81
CA GLY A 139 21.65 -32.59 18.07
C GLY A 139 22.76 -32.45 19.11
N ASN A 140 23.45 -31.31 19.12
CA ASN A 140 24.50 -31.03 20.11
C ASN A 140 23.92 -30.86 21.52
N ILE A 141 22.81 -30.12 21.65
CA ILE A 141 22.07 -30.02 22.92
C ILE A 141 21.56 -31.39 23.36
N ASN A 142 20.95 -32.17 22.47
CA ASN A 142 20.47 -33.53 22.79
C ASN A 142 21.60 -34.46 23.26
N ASN A 143 22.82 -34.31 22.72
CA ASN A 143 23.99 -35.05 23.20
C ASN A 143 24.35 -34.71 24.65
N ALA A 144 24.38 -33.42 24.99
CA ALA A 144 24.62 -32.97 26.36
C ALA A 144 23.51 -33.40 27.32
N LEU A 145 22.25 -33.35 26.87
CA LEU A 145 21.08 -33.81 27.61
C LEU A 145 21.13 -35.31 27.97
N ARG A 146 22.00 -36.14 27.40
CA ARG A 146 22.19 -37.53 27.87
C ARG A 146 22.99 -37.63 29.17
N GLN A 147 23.75 -36.60 29.49
CA GLN A 147 24.64 -36.51 30.65
C GLN A 147 24.14 -35.49 31.69
N ALA A 148 23.36 -34.52 31.22
CA ALA A 148 22.69 -33.52 32.05
C ALA A 148 21.61 -34.17 32.91
N THR A 149 21.54 -33.81 34.19
CA THR A 149 20.64 -34.46 35.17
C THR A 149 19.58 -33.51 35.75
N GLY A 150 19.65 -32.22 35.45
CA GLY A 150 18.72 -31.20 35.92
C GLY A 150 17.26 -31.49 35.57
N ASP A 151 16.37 -31.15 36.50
CA ASP A 151 14.92 -31.15 36.29
C ASP A 151 14.51 -30.05 35.30
N ILE A 152 15.34 -29.00 35.22
CA ILE A 152 15.21 -27.84 34.36
C ILE A 152 16.49 -27.66 33.54
N CYS A 153 16.33 -27.29 32.27
CA CYS A 153 17.42 -27.05 31.33
C CYS A 153 17.28 -25.65 30.73
N VAL A 154 18.30 -24.81 30.86
CA VAL A 154 18.39 -23.52 30.15
C VAL A 154 19.24 -23.70 28.90
N VAL A 155 18.73 -23.25 27.75
CA VAL A 155 19.51 -23.18 26.51
C VAL A 155 19.84 -21.72 26.20
N LEU A 156 21.14 -21.42 26.16
CA LEU A 156 21.70 -20.12 25.79
C LEU A 156 22.48 -20.25 24.48
N ASP A 157 22.43 -19.21 23.65
CA ASP A 157 23.40 -19.07 22.57
C ASP A 157 24.75 -18.61 23.13
N PRO A 158 25.88 -18.93 22.45
CA PRO A 158 27.22 -18.55 22.91
C PRO A 158 27.45 -17.03 22.96
N ASP A 159 26.64 -16.26 22.24
CA ASP A 159 26.71 -14.79 22.21
C ASP A 159 25.78 -14.10 23.21
N HIS A 160 25.02 -14.87 24.00
CA HIS A 160 24.06 -14.37 24.98
C HIS A 160 24.61 -14.45 26.41
N VAL A 161 24.87 -13.29 26.99
CA VAL A 161 25.45 -13.15 28.34
C VAL A 161 24.32 -13.04 29.38
N PRO A 162 24.10 -14.05 30.25
CA PRO A 162 23.08 -13.99 31.27
C PRO A 162 23.46 -13.05 32.43
N THR A 163 22.45 -12.52 33.09
CA THR A 163 22.56 -11.74 34.33
C THR A 163 22.54 -12.65 35.56
N PRO A 164 23.13 -12.25 36.71
CA PRO A 164 23.17 -13.08 37.91
C PRO A 164 21.80 -13.53 38.43
N ASP A 165 20.75 -12.77 38.14
CA ASP A 165 19.35 -13.00 38.53
C ASP A 165 18.52 -13.83 37.53
N PHE A 166 19.13 -14.36 36.45
CA PHE A 166 18.42 -15.06 35.38
C PHE A 166 17.44 -16.12 35.89
N LEU A 167 17.89 -17.01 36.77
CA LEU A 167 17.08 -18.12 37.27
C LEU A 167 16.04 -17.67 38.31
N ASP A 168 16.32 -16.60 39.05
CA ASP A 168 15.39 -16.04 40.04
C ASP A 168 14.11 -15.51 39.37
N GLU A 169 14.24 -14.96 38.16
CA GLU A 169 13.13 -14.44 37.36
C GLU A 169 12.37 -15.53 36.58
N VAL A 170 12.91 -16.75 36.46
CA VAL A 170 12.40 -17.80 35.56
C VAL A 170 11.87 -19.03 36.29
N LEU A 171 12.60 -19.54 37.29
CA LEU A 171 12.25 -20.77 38.01
C LEU A 171 10.88 -20.74 38.70
N PRO A 172 10.38 -19.61 39.26
CA PRO A 172 9.08 -19.59 39.92
C PRO A 172 7.93 -20.13 39.05
N TYR A 173 7.98 -19.92 37.73
CA TYR A 173 6.92 -20.35 36.81
C TYR A 173 6.83 -21.88 36.64
N PHE A 174 7.86 -22.63 37.02
CA PHE A 174 7.84 -24.09 36.99
C PHE A 174 7.17 -24.71 38.23
N ALA A 175 6.68 -23.89 39.17
CA ALA A 175 5.77 -24.37 40.22
C ALA A 175 4.48 -24.98 39.62
N ASP A 176 4.04 -24.50 38.46
CA ASP A 176 3.00 -25.15 37.68
C ASP A 176 3.58 -26.36 36.92
N PRO A 177 3.18 -27.60 37.26
CA PRO A 177 3.72 -28.81 36.64
C PRO A 177 3.36 -28.91 35.15
N THR A 178 2.37 -28.16 34.66
CA THR A 178 1.96 -28.15 33.26
C THR A 178 2.81 -27.23 32.37
N VAL A 179 3.66 -26.39 32.97
CA VAL A 179 4.60 -25.54 32.23
C VAL A 179 5.75 -26.39 31.70
N GLY A 180 5.84 -26.46 30.36
CA GLY A 180 6.92 -27.15 29.66
C GLY A 180 8.13 -26.27 29.39
N PHE A 181 7.92 -24.96 29.20
CA PHE A 181 9.02 -24.01 29.02
C PHE A 181 8.64 -22.57 29.36
N VAL A 182 9.67 -21.79 29.67
CA VAL A 182 9.62 -20.36 29.97
C VAL A 182 10.62 -19.65 29.04
N GLN A 183 10.12 -18.69 28.27
CA GLN A 183 10.93 -17.84 27.40
C GLN A 183 11.06 -16.44 28.00
N VAL A 184 12.26 -15.88 28.01
CA VAL A 184 12.50 -14.47 28.39
C VAL A 184 12.74 -13.57 27.17
N VAL A 185 12.87 -12.26 27.38
CA VAL A 185 13.21 -11.29 26.34
C VAL A 185 14.58 -11.60 25.75
N GLN A 186 14.73 -11.46 24.42
CA GLN A 186 16.03 -11.31 23.79
C GLN A 186 16.34 -9.83 23.62
N ALA A 187 17.30 -9.32 24.38
CA ALA A 187 17.83 -7.99 24.23
C ALA A 187 19.22 -8.06 23.60
N TYR A 188 19.65 -6.95 23.00
CA TYR A 188 20.92 -6.88 22.27
C TYR A 188 21.80 -5.75 22.81
N GLY A 189 23.12 -5.88 22.64
CA GLY A 189 24.10 -4.89 23.11
C GLY A 189 24.81 -4.12 22.00
N ASN A 190 24.80 -4.60 20.76
CA ASN A 190 25.66 -4.12 19.68
C ASN A 190 24.93 -3.32 18.58
N GLN A 191 23.76 -2.74 18.87
CA GLN A 191 22.97 -2.02 17.85
C GLN A 191 23.70 -0.80 17.26
N HIS A 192 24.73 -0.31 17.94
CA HIS A 192 25.52 0.85 17.53
C HIS A 192 26.68 0.52 16.59
N GLU A 193 27.02 -0.76 16.39
CA GLU A 193 28.14 -1.18 15.54
C GLU A 193 27.94 -0.84 14.06
N SER A 194 26.69 -0.92 13.57
CA SER A 194 26.38 -0.60 12.18
C SER A 194 24.89 -0.29 11.98
N LEU A 195 24.54 0.31 10.82
CA LEU A 195 23.15 0.49 10.43
C LEU A 195 22.41 -0.85 10.28
N VAL A 196 23.11 -1.91 9.88
CA VAL A 196 22.54 -3.26 9.79
C VAL A 196 22.23 -3.81 11.17
N ALA A 197 23.15 -3.68 12.14
CA ALA A 197 22.93 -4.09 13.53
C ALA A 197 21.71 -3.35 14.12
N ARG A 198 21.68 -2.01 13.96
CA ARG A 198 20.53 -1.20 14.38
C ARG A 198 19.23 -1.66 13.75
N GLY A 199 19.21 -1.85 12.43
CA GLY A 199 18.03 -2.28 11.70
C GLY A 199 17.57 -3.69 12.05
N ALA A 200 18.50 -4.60 12.35
CA ALA A 200 18.21 -5.95 12.79
C ALA A 200 17.55 -5.93 14.17
N ALA A 201 18.09 -5.16 15.12
CA ALA A 201 17.50 -5.01 16.45
C ALA A 201 16.11 -4.35 16.40
N GLU A 202 15.96 -3.25 15.66
CA GLU A 202 14.68 -2.52 15.51
C GLU A 202 13.52 -3.41 14.99
N GLN A 203 13.81 -4.44 14.19
CA GLN A 203 12.80 -5.39 13.71
C GLN A 203 12.26 -6.33 14.81
N THR A 204 13.00 -6.50 15.90
CA THR A 204 12.66 -7.45 16.97
C THR A 204 11.88 -6.84 18.13
N TYR A 205 11.95 -5.52 18.34
CA TYR A 205 11.42 -4.86 19.54
C TYR A 205 9.92 -5.11 19.76
N HIS A 206 9.11 -5.00 18.69
CA HIS A 206 7.67 -5.28 18.80
C HIS A 206 7.37 -6.77 19.04
N PHE A 207 8.22 -7.65 18.51
CA PHE A 207 8.09 -9.09 18.68
C PHE A 207 8.34 -9.50 20.15
N TYR A 208 9.50 -9.14 20.71
CA TYR A 208 9.82 -9.42 22.12
C TYR A 208 9.11 -8.50 23.13
N GLY A 209 8.44 -7.44 22.68
CA GLY A 209 7.60 -6.62 23.56
C GLY A 209 6.15 -7.11 23.55
N PRO A 210 5.23 -6.32 22.98
CA PRO A 210 3.80 -6.60 23.06
C PRO A 210 3.34 -7.89 22.37
N LEU A 211 3.99 -8.36 21.30
CA LEU A 211 3.51 -9.55 20.58
C LEU A 211 3.69 -10.83 21.41
N MET A 212 4.88 -11.08 21.96
CA MET A 212 5.13 -12.24 22.82
C MET A 212 4.28 -12.23 24.11
N MET A 213 3.99 -11.06 24.67
CA MET A 213 3.03 -10.92 25.79
C MET A 213 1.59 -11.27 25.38
N GLY A 214 1.20 -10.95 24.15
CA GLY A 214 -0.08 -11.38 23.58
C GLY A 214 -0.11 -12.88 23.33
N MET A 215 0.97 -13.45 22.79
CA MET A 215 1.11 -14.90 22.57
C MET A 215 1.05 -15.69 23.89
N HIS A 216 1.60 -15.14 24.98
CA HIS A 216 1.47 -15.73 26.31
C HIS A 216 0.01 -15.91 26.73
N ARG A 217 -0.84 -14.89 26.54
CA ARG A 217 -2.28 -14.96 26.87
C ARG A 217 -2.97 -16.12 26.17
N TYR A 218 -2.55 -16.42 24.93
CA TYR A 218 -3.16 -17.43 24.08
C TYR A 218 -2.55 -18.83 24.24
N GLY A 219 -1.53 -18.98 25.10
CA GLY A 219 -0.82 -20.26 25.25
C GLY A 219 -0.02 -20.62 24.00
N THR A 220 0.55 -19.62 23.32
CA THR A 220 1.33 -19.77 22.09
C THR A 220 2.67 -19.04 22.16
N ALA A 221 3.21 -18.81 23.35
CA ALA A 221 4.52 -18.17 23.46
C ALA A 221 5.58 -19.07 22.80
N MET A 222 6.52 -18.48 22.09
CA MET A 222 7.49 -19.22 21.29
C MET A 222 8.78 -19.45 22.06
N ALA A 223 9.44 -20.59 21.80
CA ALA A 223 10.85 -20.75 22.12
C ALA A 223 11.67 -20.14 20.97
N ILE A 224 12.69 -19.34 21.30
CA ILE A 224 13.35 -18.43 20.35
C ILE A 224 14.86 -18.72 20.27
N GLY A 225 15.27 -19.97 20.44
CA GLY A 225 16.63 -20.43 20.20
C GLY A 225 17.61 -20.12 21.33
N ALA A 226 17.48 -18.97 21.98
CA ALA A 226 18.26 -18.56 23.14
C ALA A 226 17.39 -18.05 24.28
N ASN A 227 17.94 -18.14 25.49
CA ASN A 227 17.31 -17.72 26.74
C ASN A 227 15.96 -18.44 26.96
N CYS A 228 15.89 -19.70 26.55
CA CYS A 228 14.71 -20.53 26.76
C CYS A 228 15.02 -21.58 27.83
N THR A 229 14.17 -21.65 28.83
CA THR A 229 14.29 -22.60 29.93
C THR A 229 13.20 -23.63 29.79
N PHE A 230 13.57 -24.91 29.82
CA PHE A 230 12.68 -26.03 29.57
C PHE A 230 12.59 -26.93 30.81
N ARG A 231 11.41 -27.48 31.05
CA ARG A 231 11.24 -28.63 31.94
C ARG A 231 11.80 -29.87 31.25
N ARG A 232 12.65 -30.62 31.95
CA ARG A 232 13.34 -31.76 31.38
C ARG A 232 12.38 -32.86 30.91
N ALA A 233 11.43 -33.23 31.77
CA ALA A 233 10.38 -34.18 31.44
C ALA A 233 9.55 -33.77 30.20
N ALA A 234 9.38 -32.46 29.97
CA ALA A 234 8.67 -31.97 28.80
C ALA A 234 9.47 -32.18 27.51
N LEU A 235 10.76 -31.83 27.51
CA LEU A 235 11.65 -32.13 26.37
C LEU A 235 11.73 -33.63 26.09
N ASP A 236 11.90 -34.45 27.13
CA ASP A 236 12.01 -35.91 26.96
C ASP A 236 10.72 -36.50 26.36
N SER A 237 9.55 -35.99 26.75
CA SER A 237 8.25 -36.44 26.21
C SER A 237 8.10 -36.27 24.69
N ILE A 238 8.88 -35.38 24.08
CA ILE A 238 8.91 -35.16 22.63
C ILE A 238 10.20 -35.71 21.97
N GLY A 239 11.03 -36.44 22.71
CA GLY A 239 12.28 -37.00 22.23
C GLY A 239 13.44 -36.00 22.16
N GLY A 240 13.43 -34.98 23.03
CA GLY A 240 14.45 -33.95 23.13
C GLY A 240 14.18 -32.70 22.28
N HIS A 241 15.21 -31.89 22.10
CA HIS A 241 15.17 -30.72 21.23
C HIS A 241 14.95 -31.15 19.78
N ALA A 242 13.91 -30.61 19.12
CA ALA A 242 13.54 -31.02 17.77
C ALA A 242 14.58 -30.55 16.74
N ALA A 243 14.79 -31.31 15.67
CA ALA A 243 15.74 -30.97 14.60
C ALA A 243 15.17 -29.97 13.57
N GLY A 244 16.02 -29.20 12.91
CA GLY A 244 15.64 -28.30 11.80
C GLY A 244 16.49 -27.02 11.75
N LEU A 245 16.19 -26.13 10.80
CA LEU A 245 16.82 -24.81 10.72
C LEU A 245 16.26 -23.77 11.71
N THR A 246 15.05 -24.05 12.20
CA THR A 246 14.32 -23.30 13.23
C THR A 246 13.90 -24.33 14.28
N GLU A 247 14.90 -24.99 14.85
CA GLU A 247 14.79 -26.08 15.80
C GLU A 247 14.02 -25.70 17.06
N ASP A 248 14.16 -24.45 17.48
CA ASP A 248 13.50 -23.81 18.61
C ASP A 248 11.99 -23.72 18.44
N MET A 249 11.53 -23.15 17.32
CA MET A 249 10.13 -23.11 16.95
C MET A 249 9.56 -24.51 16.78
N HIS A 250 10.35 -25.43 16.21
CA HIS A 250 9.93 -26.82 16.07
C HIS A 250 9.73 -27.48 17.45
N THR A 251 10.64 -27.26 18.40
CA THR A 251 10.50 -27.72 19.79
C THR A 251 9.24 -27.17 20.43
N ALA A 252 8.99 -25.85 20.33
CA ALA A 252 7.77 -25.24 20.86
C ALA A 252 6.49 -25.84 20.25
N MET A 253 6.47 -26.06 18.93
CA MET A 253 5.34 -26.71 18.24
C MET A 253 5.07 -28.12 18.79
N ARG A 254 6.12 -28.92 19.00
CA ARG A 254 5.97 -30.28 19.51
C ARG A 254 5.52 -30.29 20.98
N LEU A 255 6.05 -29.39 21.81
CA LEU A 255 5.63 -29.25 23.21
C LEU A 255 4.15 -28.84 23.31
N HIS A 256 3.72 -27.84 22.54
CA HIS A 256 2.31 -27.43 22.49
C HIS A 256 1.40 -28.54 21.97
N ALA A 257 1.81 -29.28 20.93
CA ALA A 257 1.06 -30.43 20.42
C ALA A 257 1.01 -31.60 21.41
N ALA A 258 1.92 -31.65 22.38
CA ALA A 258 1.91 -32.61 23.49
C ALA A 258 1.14 -32.09 24.72
N GLY A 259 0.54 -30.90 24.67
CA GLY A 259 -0.28 -30.33 25.73
C GLY A 259 0.48 -29.52 26.78
N TRP A 260 1.79 -29.34 26.64
CA TRP A 260 2.58 -28.50 27.54
C TRP A 260 2.26 -27.02 27.36
N ARG A 261 2.35 -26.25 28.45
CA ARG A 261 2.14 -24.80 28.45
C ARG A 261 3.45 -24.04 28.35
N SER A 262 3.41 -22.93 27.61
CA SER A 262 4.50 -21.95 27.52
C SER A 262 4.23 -20.73 28.39
N VAL A 263 5.27 -20.19 29.03
CA VAL A 263 5.22 -18.89 29.72
C VAL A 263 6.20 -17.92 29.05
N TYR A 264 5.81 -16.65 28.91
CA TYR A 264 6.69 -15.58 28.45
C TYR A 264 6.94 -14.57 29.54
N VAL A 265 8.19 -14.42 29.98
CA VAL A 265 8.59 -13.49 31.03
C VAL A 265 9.23 -12.26 30.39
N PRO A 266 8.58 -11.09 30.44
CA PRO A 266 9.04 -9.91 29.71
C PRO A 266 10.12 -9.13 30.48
N LYS A 267 11.18 -9.84 30.88
CA LYS A 267 12.37 -9.36 31.59
C LYS A 267 13.63 -9.53 30.75
N VAL A 268 14.51 -8.54 30.80
CA VAL A 268 15.82 -8.58 30.15
C VAL A 268 16.82 -9.16 31.14
N VAL A 269 17.00 -10.49 31.09
CA VAL A 269 17.95 -11.21 31.97
C VAL A 269 19.14 -11.78 31.19
N SER A 270 19.24 -11.48 29.90
CA SER A 270 20.36 -11.87 29.04
C SER A 270 20.48 -10.88 27.88
N ARG A 271 21.71 -10.65 27.40
CA ARG A 271 21.98 -9.80 26.23
C ARG A 271 22.83 -10.52 25.19
N GLY A 272 22.32 -10.56 23.96
CA GLY A 272 22.96 -11.16 22.80
C GLY A 272 23.56 -10.15 21.83
N LEU A 273 23.98 -10.66 20.67
CA LEU A 273 24.49 -9.89 19.54
C LEU A 273 23.62 -10.06 18.29
N VAL A 274 23.20 -8.95 17.67
CA VAL A 274 22.61 -8.96 16.32
C VAL A 274 23.70 -9.02 15.25
N PRO A 275 23.39 -9.50 14.03
CA PRO A 275 24.33 -9.45 12.92
C PRO A 275 24.66 -8.01 12.51
N SER A 276 25.95 -7.73 12.34
CA SER A 276 26.46 -6.37 12.04
C SER A 276 26.74 -6.12 10.56
N SER A 277 26.71 -7.15 9.69
CA SER A 277 26.83 -7.03 8.22
C SER A 277 25.61 -7.57 7.47
N LEU A 278 25.39 -7.15 6.21
CA LEU A 278 24.31 -7.68 5.38
C LEU A 278 24.50 -9.17 5.10
N GLY A 279 25.74 -9.63 4.90
CA GLY A 279 26.02 -11.06 4.71
C GLY A 279 25.54 -11.91 5.89
N ALA A 280 25.93 -11.52 7.11
CA ALA A 280 25.51 -12.16 8.34
C ALA A 280 23.98 -12.10 8.54
N PHE A 281 23.39 -10.91 8.30
CA PHE A 281 21.95 -10.70 8.46
C PHE A 281 21.14 -11.50 7.43
N TYR A 282 21.47 -11.45 6.14
CA TYR A 282 20.76 -12.19 5.10
C TYR A 282 20.88 -13.70 5.27
N ALA A 283 22.03 -14.22 5.69
CA ALA A 283 22.17 -15.65 6.00
C ALA A 283 21.22 -16.07 7.13
N GLN A 284 21.13 -15.27 8.20
CA GLN A 284 20.21 -15.51 9.30
C GLN A 284 18.75 -15.42 8.85
N GLN A 285 18.38 -14.38 8.10
CA GLN A 285 17.01 -14.19 7.60
C GLN A 285 16.60 -15.30 6.62
N LEU A 286 17.50 -15.78 5.76
CA LEU A 286 17.23 -16.90 4.85
C LEU A 286 16.99 -18.19 5.63
N LYS A 287 17.81 -18.46 6.64
CA LYS A 287 17.66 -19.62 7.54
C LYS A 287 16.29 -19.60 8.22
N TRP A 288 15.92 -18.48 8.82
CA TRP A 288 14.63 -18.34 9.50
C TRP A 288 13.45 -18.43 8.54
N ALA A 289 13.52 -17.78 7.37
CA ALA A 289 12.46 -17.83 6.37
C ALA A 289 12.23 -19.25 5.86
N ARG A 290 13.29 -19.93 5.41
CA ARG A 290 13.19 -21.29 4.87
C ARG A 290 12.75 -22.29 5.94
N GLY A 291 13.29 -22.20 7.15
CA GLY A 291 12.91 -23.06 8.28
C GLY A 291 11.44 -22.87 8.67
N SER A 292 10.97 -21.62 8.75
CA SER A 292 9.57 -21.32 9.09
C SER A 292 8.58 -21.87 8.07
N PHE A 293 8.87 -21.72 6.78
CA PHE A 293 8.04 -22.30 5.72
C PHE A 293 8.12 -23.82 5.68
N GLU A 294 9.27 -24.42 5.97
CA GLU A 294 9.39 -25.88 6.07
C GLU A 294 8.52 -26.44 7.21
N LEU A 295 8.52 -25.78 8.38
CA LEU A 295 7.63 -26.14 9.47
C LEU A 295 6.15 -25.99 9.07
N LEU A 296 5.78 -24.91 8.38
CA LEU A 296 4.42 -24.72 7.87
C LEU A 296 3.99 -25.82 6.91
N PHE A 297 4.84 -26.22 5.96
CA PHE A 297 4.44 -27.17 4.92
C PHE A 297 4.53 -28.62 5.36
N ARG A 298 5.39 -28.97 6.33
CA ARG A 298 5.69 -30.37 6.67
C ARG A 298 5.38 -30.78 8.09
N VAL A 299 5.50 -29.86 9.05
CA VAL A 299 5.31 -30.18 10.48
C VAL A 299 3.92 -29.78 10.93
N TYR A 300 3.48 -28.57 10.60
CA TYR A 300 2.18 -28.04 10.97
C TYR A 300 1.01 -28.96 10.55
N PRO A 301 0.94 -29.52 9.32
CA PRO A 301 -0.16 -30.42 8.94
C PRO A 301 -0.20 -31.70 9.78
N LYS A 302 0.97 -32.23 10.19
CA LYS A 302 1.07 -33.45 11.00
C LYS A 302 0.64 -33.22 12.45
N LEU A 303 0.87 -32.01 12.97
CA LEU A 303 0.53 -31.64 14.35
C LEU A 303 -0.84 -30.93 14.43
N PHE A 304 -1.47 -30.61 13.30
CA PHE A 304 -2.67 -29.77 13.23
C PHE A 304 -3.79 -30.21 14.17
N SER A 305 -4.11 -31.51 14.20
CA SER A 305 -5.19 -32.04 15.03
C SER A 305 -4.93 -31.95 16.53
N ARG A 306 -3.67 -31.80 16.95
CA ARG A 306 -3.25 -31.75 18.35
C ARG A 306 -3.22 -30.33 18.93
N PHE A 307 -3.36 -29.32 18.07
CA PHE A 307 -3.32 -27.93 18.48
C PHE A 307 -4.70 -27.41 18.92
N SER A 308 -4.70 -26.53 19.91
CA SER A 308 -5.86 -25.68 20.20
C SER A 308 -6.16 -24.75 19.02
N PHE A 309 -7.36 -24.17 18.97
CA PHE A 309 -7.71 -23.23 17.89
C PHE A 309 -6.75 -22.04 17.82
N ALA A 310 -6.35 -21.48 18.97
CA ALA A 310 -5.40 -20.38 19.03
C ALA A 310 -4.01 -20.79 18.50
N GLN A 311 -3.54 -21.99 18.87
CA GLN A 311 -2.28 -22.55 18.37
C GLN A 311 -2.32 -22.81 16.86
N LYS A 312 -3.45 -23.32 16.33
CA LYS A 312 -3.65 -23.49 14.88
C LYS A 312 -3.48 -22.16 14.15
N LEU A 313 -4.22 -21.13 14.57
CA LEU A 313 -4.14 -19.81 13.95
C LEU A 313 -2.74 -19.21 14.09
N HIS A 314 -2.11 -19.35 15.26
CA HIS A 314 -0.76 -18.83 15.50
C HIS A 314 0.28 -19.47 14.59
N TYR A 315 0.39 -20.81 14.58
CA TYR A 315 1.38 -21.51 13.76
C TYR A 315 1.10 -21.40 12.25
N LEU A 316 -0.15 -21.19 11.85
CA LEU A 316 -0.50 -20.86 10.46
C LEU A 316 0.00 -19.46 10.06
N THR A 317 -0.06 -18.49 10.97
CA THR A 317 0.19 -17.08 10.67
C THR A 317 1.64 -16.63 10.92
N LEU A 318 2.42 -17.36 11.72
CA LEU A 318 3.84 -17.04 11.95
C LEU A 318 4.66 -16.82 10.66
N PRO A 319 4.56 -17.68 9.62
CA PRO A 319 5.33 -17.51 8.39
C PRO A 319 4.90 -16.28 7.57
N LEU A 320 3.77 -15.62 7.89
CA LEU A 320 3.35 -14.39 7.21
C LEU A 320 4.43 -13.31 7.31
N TYR A 321 5.22 -13.27 8.38
CA TYR A 321 6.35 -12.33 8.48
C TYR A 321 7.29 -12.46 7.28
N PHE A 322 7.70 -13.69 6.96
CA PHE A 322 8.58 -13.99 5.82
C PHE A 322 7.86 -13.94 4.49
N LEU A 323 6.56 -14.24 4.44
CA LEU A 323 5.76 -14.12 3.20
C LEU A 323 5.70 -12.66 2.70
N SER A 324 5.96 -11.69 3.57
CA SER A 324 6.09 -10.29 3.18
C SER A 324 7.13 -10.03 2.09
N GLY A 325 8.11 -10.91 1.87
CA GLY A 325 9.04 -10.82 0.74
C GLY A 325 8.34 -10.86 -0.63
N ILE A 326 7.43 -11.82 -0.81
CA ILE A 326 6.62 -11.96 -2.03
C ILE A 326 5.70 -10.77 -2.19
N ILE A 327 5.13 -10.28 -1.10
CA ILE A 327 4.23 -9.12 -1.12
C ILE A 327 4.98 -7.83 -1.43
N SER A 328 6.19 -7.65 -0.90
CA SER A 328 7.07 -6.54 -1.27
C SER A 328 7.46 -6.60 -2.75
N LEU A 329 7.71 -7.79 -3.31
CA LEU A 329 7.89 -7.95 -4.75
C LEU A 329 6.66 -7.47 -5.54
N ILE A 330 5.45 -7.84 -5.12
CA ILE A 330 4.20 -7.36 -5.74
C ILE A 330 4.10 -5.82 -5.64
N ASP A 331 4.37 -5.25 -4.46
CA ASP A 331 4.32 -3.80 -4.22
C ASP A 331 5.34 -3.01 -5.05
N ILE A 332 6.50 -3.62 -5.33
CA ILE A 332 7.52 -3.05 -6.22
C ILE A 332 7.06 -3.20 -7.68
N ALA A 333 6.54 -4.37 -8.06
CA ALA A 333 6.20 -4.69 -9.44
C ALA A 333 4.97 -3.91 -9.94
N VAL A 334 3.91 -3.77 -9.15
CA VAL A 334 2.67 -3.09 -9.55
C VAL A 334 2.92 -1.67 -10.11
N PRO A 335 3.59 -0.75 -9.38
CA PRO A 335 3.81 0.59 -9.89
C PRO A 335 4.79 0.62 -11.08
N LEU A 336 5.77 -0.29 -11.15
CA LEU A 336 6.63 -0.44 -12.33
C LEU A 336 5.85 -0.86 -13.57
N LEU A 337 5.00 -1.89 -13.43
CA LEU A 337 4.15 -2.38 -14.51
C LEU A 337 3.15 -1.30 -14.95
N CYS A 338 2.64 -0.49 -14.03
CA CYS A 338 1.80 0.66 -14.38
C CYS A 338 2.56 1.65 -15.27
N LEU A 339 3.80 2.00 -14.90
CA LEU A 339 4.63 2.92 -15.69
C LEU A 339 5.04 2.35 -17.06
N PHE A 340 5.32 1.06 -17.16
CA PHE A 340 5.67 0.41 -18.43
C PHE A 340 4.47 0.20 -19.36
N THR A 341 3.28 -0.03 -18.81
CA THR A 341 2.10 -0.38 -19.62
C THR A 341 1.12 0.77 -19.81
N ALA A 342 1.30 1.88 -19.08
CA ALA A 342 0.33 2.96 -18.93
C ALA A 342 -1.08 2.47 -18.52
N ARG A 343 -1.16 1.33 -17.83
CA ARG A 343 -2.40 0.76 -17.28
C ARG A 343 -2.39 0.84 -15.77
N PHE A 344 -3.50 1.25 -15.17
CA PHE A 344 -3.59 1.48 -13.74
C PHE A 344 -4.53 0.47 -13.07
N PRO A 345 -4.21 -0.04 -11.87
CA PRO A 345 -5.09 -0.95 -11.14
C PRO A 345 -6.39 -0.28 -10.70
N TRP A 346 -6.39 1.05 -10.61
CA TRP A 346 -7.42 1.78 -9.89
C TRP A 346 -7.66 3.17 -10.49
N TYR A 347 -8.93 3.50 -10.72
CA TYR A 347 -9.39 4.78 -11.27
C TYR A 347 -9.97 5.66 -10.16
N VAL A 348 -9.12 6.10 -9.23
CA VAL A 348 -9.49 6.96 -8.11
C VAL A 348 -8.65 8.23 -8.11
N SER A 349 -9.24 9.36 -7.75
CA SER A 349 -8.48 10.60 -7.62
C SER A 349 -7.59 10.59 -6.38
N LEU A 350 -6.42 11.24 -6.45
CA LEU A 350 -5.49 11.29 -5.31
C LEU A 350 -6.09 11.91 -4.04
N PRO A 351 -6.89 12.99 -4.11
CA PRO A 351 -7.57 13.52 -2.92
C PRO A 351 -8.56 12.51 -2.33
N GLN A 352 -9.29 11.78 -3.19
CA GLN A 352 -10.22 10.75 -2.75
C GLN A 352 -9.48 9.59 -2.08
N LEU A 353 -8.35 9.15 -2.65
CA LEU A 353 -7.48 8.14 -2.03
C LEU A 353 -6.95 8.59 -0.67
N ALA A 354 -6.42 9.81 -0.58
CA ALA A 354 -5.91 10.36 0.67
C ALA A 354 -7.00 10.44 1.74
N LEU A 355 -8.20 10.90 1.37
CA LEU A 355 -9.34 11.02 2.26
C LEU A 355 -9.75 9.67 2.89
N HIS A 356 -9.80 8.61 2.09
CA HIS A 356 -10.25 7.31 2.55
C HIS A 356 -9.12 6.50 3.23
N ALA A 357 -7.88 6.66 2.79
CA ALA A 357 -6.74 5.95 3.36
C ALA A 357 -6.21 6.56 4.66
N ALA A 358 -6.28 7.89 4.83
CA ALA A 358 -5.68 8.59 5.97
C ALA A 358 -6.18 8.09 7.35
N PRO A 359 -7.49 7.84 7.58
CA PRO A 359 -7.96 7.29 8.86
C PRO A 359 -7.33 5.95 9.19
N LEU A 360 -7.28 5.01 8.24
CA LEU A 360 -6.67 3.70 8.42
C LEU A 360 -5.18 3.81 8.70
N LEU A 361 -4.44 4.60 7.91
CA LEU A 361 -2.99 4.77 8.06
C LEU A 361 -2.64 5.41 9.40
N LEU A 362 -3.32 6.51 9.77
CA LEU A 362 -3.02 7.22 11.00
C LEU A 362 -3.38 6.38 12.23
N LEU A 363 -4.56 5.75 12.27
CA LEU A 363 -4.94 4.89 13.39
C LEU A 363 -4.00 3.68 13.52
N SER A 364 -3.55 3.10 12.42
CA SER A 364 -2.53 2.03 12.44
C SER A 364 -1.22 2.49 13.08
N VAL A 365 -0.74 3.70 12.72
CA VAL A 365 0.45 4.29 13.33
C VAL A 365 0.22 4.58 14.82
N LEU A 366 -0.92 5.15 15.20
CA LEU A 366 -1.25 5.44 16.60
C LEU A 366 -1.34 4.18 17.46
N ILE A 367 -1.98 3.11 16.97
CA ILE A 367 -2.04 1.81 17.65
C ILE A 367 -0.62 1.25 17.84
N ARG A 368 0.21 1.27 16.80
CA ARG A 368 1.60 0.80 16.88
C ARG A 368 2.41 1.62 17.87
N LEU A 369 2.29 2.95 17.86
CA LEU A 369 2.96 3.82 18.81
C LEU A 369 2.49 3.59 20.25
N TYR A 370 1.19 3.40 20.46
CA TYR A 370 0.66 3.06 21.78
C TYR A 370 1.20 1.72 22.28
N ALA A 371 1.36 0.73 21.38
CA ALA A 371 1.90 -0.58 21.71
C ALA A 371 3.34 -0.53 22.26
N GLN A 372 4.08 0.55 21.98
CA GLN A 372 5.45 0.66 22.43
C GLN A 372 5.61 0.89 23.94
N ARG A 373 4.52 1.12 24.69
CA ARG A 373 4.57 1.14 26.16
C ARG A 373 4.96 -0.22 26.76
N TRP A 374 4.85 -1.29 25.97
CA TRP A 374 5.23 -2.65 26.33
C TRP A 374 6.59 -3.06 25.75
N LEU A 375 7.35 -2.13 25.16
CA LEU A 375 8.77 -2.34 24.93
C LEU A 375 9.50 -2.44 26.28
N ARG A 376 10.69 -3.03 26.26
CA ARG A 376 11.42 -3.45 27.47
C ARG A 376 12.44 -2.42 27.89
N GLU A 377 13.03 -1.70 26.93
CA GLU A 377 14.02 -0.67 27.21
C GLU A 377 13.64 0.69 26.62
N PRO A 378 13.99 1.82 27.27
CA PRO A 378 13.59 3.15 26.79
C PRO A 378 14.07 3.47 25.36
N HIS A 379 15.28 3.02 25.03
CA HIS A 379 15.93 3.27 23.73
C HIS A 379 15.27 2.48 22.58
N GLU A 380 14.47 1.45 22.89
CA GLU A 380 13.72 0.69 21.88
C GLU A 380 12.57 1.51 21.30
N SER A 381 12.15 2.62 21.93
CA SER A 381 11.01 3.40 21.47
C SER A 381 11.35 4.35 20.31
N GLY A 382 10.46 4.43 19.31
CA GLY A 382 10.63 5.32 18.15
C GLY A 382 9.88 4.85 16.91
N MET A 383 10.19 5.43 15.75
CA MET A 383 9.56 5.05 14.47
C MET A 383 10.13 3.75 13.85
N HIS A 384 11.29 3.28 14.31
CA HIS A 384 11.98 2.09 13.78
C HIS A 384 12.24 2.13 12.26
N LEU A 385 12.62 3.31 11.74
CA LEU A 385 12.79 3.51 10.30
C LEU A 385 13.94 2.69 9.72
N VAL A 386 15.03 2.50 10.48
CA VAL A 386 16.20 1.75 10.01
C VAL A 386 15.84 0.28 9.84
N GLY A 387 15.11 -0.29 10.81
CA GLY A 387 14.56 -1.64 10.68
C GLY A 387 13.53 -1.77 9.56
N GLY A 388 12.71 -0.73 9.35
CA GLY A 388 11.76 -0.68 8.24
C GLY A 388 12.44 -0.74 6.86
N ILE A 389 13.48 0.07 6.65
CA ILE A 389 14.26 0.12 5.41
C ILE A 389 14.99 -1.20 5.18
N LEU A 390 15.65 -1.75 6.21
CA LEU A 390 16.34 -3.03 6.11
C LEU A 390 15.38 -4.15 5.72
N ARG A 391 14.20 -4.21 6.35
CA ARG A 391 13.16 -5.20 6.02
C ARG A 391 12.71 -5.09 4.57
N VAL A 392 12.46 -3.88 4.06
CA VAL A 392 12.10 -3.67 2.64
C VAL A 392 13.22 -4.16 1.73
N GLY A 393 14.49 -3.85 2.03
CA GLY A 393 15.65 -4.34 1.28
C GLY A 393 15.89 -5.85 1.33
N THR A 394 15.21 -6.57 2.23
CA THR A 394 15.34 -8.02 2.43
C THR A 394 14.30 -8.83 1.62
N TRP A 395 13.46 -8.15 0.83
CA TRP A 395 12.36 -8.77 0.07
C TRP A 395 12.78 -10.01 -0.73
N TRP A 396 13.93 -9.96 -1.39
CA TRP A 396 14.44 -11.03 -2.23
C TRP A 396 14.91 -12.24 -1.42
N VAL A 397 15.51 -12.03 -0.25
CA VAL A 397 15.96 -13.10 0.66
C VAL A 397 14.76 -13.88 1.20
N TYR A 398 13.71 -13.15 1.61
CA TYR A 398 12.45 -13.76 2.06
C TYR A 398 11.75 -14.53 0.93
N SER A 399 11.76 -13.98 -0.29
CA SER A 399 11.23 -14.65 -1.48
C SER A 399 12.00 -15.93 -1.80
N LEU A 400 13.33 -15.90 -1.71
CA LEU A 400 14.18 -17.09 -1.83
C LEU A 400 13.89 -18.12 -0.74
N GLY A 401 13.72 -17.70 0.51
CA GLY A 401 13.37 -18.61 1.61
C GLY A 401 12.06 -19.37 1.34
N PHE A 402 11.05 -18.68 0.79
CA PHE A 402 9.80 -19.30 0.35
C PHE A 402 10.02 -20.30 -0.80
N ILE A 403 10.71 -19.88 -1.86
CA ILE A 403 11.00 -20.73 -3.02
C ILE A 403 11.83 -21.96 -2.61
N TYR A 404 12.83 -21.79 -1.74
CA TYR A 404 13.68 -22.87 -1.25
C TYR A 404 12.91 -23.87 -0.39
N ALA A 405 11.92 -23.42 0.40
CA ALA A 405 11.05 -24.31 1.14
C ALA A 405 10.15 -25.14 0.19
N LEU A 406 9.59 -24.51 -0.84
CA LEU A 406 8.77 -25.20 -1.86
C LEU A 406 9.59 -26.21 -2.67
N LEU A 407 10.75 -25.79 -3.18
CA LEU A 407 11.65 -26.61 -4.00
C LEU A 407 12.55 -27.55 -3.19
N LYS A 408 12.41 -27.56 -1.86
CA LYS A 408 13.20 -28.39 -0.94
C LYS A 408 14.72 -28.19 -1.02
N VAL A 409 15.15 -26.99 -1.38
CA VAL A 409 16.57 -26.62 -1.41
C VAL A 409 17.13 -26.75 0.01
N ARG A 410 18.29 -27.41 0.14
CA ARG A 410 19.01 -27.55 1.41
C ARG A 410 19.82 -26.28 1.65
N VAL A 411 19.57 -25.64 2.78
CA VAL A 411 20.39 -24.52 3.27
C VAL A 411 21.25 -25.08 4.40
N PRO A 412 22.59 -25.05 4.29
CA PRO A 412 23.45 -25.53 5.38
C PRO A 412 23.33 -24.63 6.61
N TYR A 413 23.47 -25.22 7.79
CA TYR A 413 23.61 -24.46 9.03
C TYR A 413 25.04 -23.93 9.10
N ILE A 414 25.21 -22.63 8.90
CA ILE A 414 26.50 -21.94 9.05
C ILE A 414 26.33 -20.94 10.20
N PRO A 415 27.14 -21.02 11.28
CA PRO A 415 27.15 -20.02 12.33
C PRO A 415 27.29 -18.62 11.72
N THR A 416 26.52 -17.68 12.23
CA THR A 416 26.58 -16.31 11.73
C THR A 416 27.94 -15.72 12.09
N PRO A 417 28.73 -15.22 11.14
CA PRO A 417 30.03 -14.63 11.45
C PRO A 417 29.88 -13.51 12.49
N LYS A 418 30.63 -13.61 13.58
CA LYS A 418 30.69 -12.60 14.67
C LYS A 418 32.02 -11.85 14.71
N GLU A 419 32.98 -12.26 13.89
CA GLU A 419 34.30 -11.66 13.74
C GLU A 419 34.53 -11.16 12.32
N GLY A 420 35.34 -10.10 12.19
CA GLY A 420 35.80 -9.55 10.92
C GLY A 420 35.66 -8.04 10.83
N THR A 421 36.60 -7.41 10.13
CA THR A 421 36.44 -5.99 9.76
C THR A 421 35.23 -5.85 8.85
N LEU A 422 34.35 -4.88 9.16
CA LEU A 422 33.19 -4.60 8.32
C LEU A 422 33.66 -4.13 6.94
N LYS A 423 33.33 -4.91 5.90
CA LYS A 423 33.71 -4.65 4.50
C LYS A 423 32.52 -4.13 3.70
N ASN A 424 32.77 -3.67 2.48
CA ASN A 424 31.71 -3.30 1.54
C ASN A 424 31.14 -4.56 0.87
N GLU A 425 29.82 -4.75 0.93
CA GLU A 425 29.13 -5.96 0.45
C GLU A 425 28.29 -5.71 -0.82
N LEU A 426 28.87 -5.07 -1.85
CA LEU A 426 28.15 -4.64 -3.06
C LEU A 426 27.42 -5.78 -3.78
N LYS A 427 28.02 -6.98 -3.85
CA LYS A 427 27.40 -8.14 -4.52
C LYS A 427 26.06 -8.53 -3.90
N LEU A 428 25.94 -8.45 -2.57
CA LEU A 428 24.70 -8.76 -1.85
C LEU A 428 23.65 -7.65 -1.99
N ALA A 429 24.07 -6.45 -2.38
CA ALA A 429 23.19 -5.31 -2.62
C ALA A 429 22.62 -5.24 -4.05
N LEU A 430 23.17 -6.03 -5.00
CA LEU A 430 22.80 -5.99 -6.42
C LEU A 430 21.29 -6.11 -6.68
N PRO A 431 20.52 -7.04 -6.06
CA PRO A 431 19.08 -7.12 -6.33
C PRO A 431 18.34 -5.81 -6.08
N ASN A 432 18.67 -5.10 -5.00
CA ASN A 432 18.06 -3.82 -4.66
C ASN A 432 18.51 -2.70 -5.62
N LEU A 433 19.80 -2.67 -5.99
CA LEU A 433 20.34 -1.70 -6.94
C LEU A 433 19.77 -1.88 -8.35
N LEU A 434 19.59 -3.12 -8.81
CA LEU A 434 19.01 -3.42 -10.12
C LEU A 434 17.54 -2.98 -10.19
N VAL A 435 16.75 -3.24 -9.15
CA VAL A 435 15.37 -2.76 -9.06
C VAL A 435 15.31 -1.23 -8.99
N ALA A 436 16.22 -0.59 -8.26
CA ALA A 436 16.31 0.87 -8.22
C ALA A 436 16.67 1.46 -9.59
N ALA A 437 17.61 0.86 -10.33
CA ALA A 437 17.93 1.25 -11.70
C ALA A 437 16.73 1.04 -12.66
N LEU A 438 16.06 -0.11 -12.57
CA LEU A 438 14.86 -0.40 -13.36
C LEU A 438 13.75 0.62 -13.07
N SER A 439 13.63 1.07 -11.82
CA SER A 439 12.67 2.11 -11.41
C SER A 439 12.95 3.45 -12.09
N VAL A 440 14.21 3.86 -12.20
CA VAL A 440 14.61 5.08 -12.93
C VAL A 440 14.31 4.93 -14.43
N VAL A 441 14.60 3.76 -15.01
CA VAL A 441 14.29 3.46 -16.42
C VAL A 441 12.78 3.52 -16.66
N ALA A 442 11.97 2.92 -15.79
CA ALA A 442 10.51 2.92 -15.89
C ALA A 442 9.94 4.34 -15.87
N VAL A 443 10.46 5.22 -14.99
CA VAL A 443 10.04 6.62 -14.94
C VAL A 443 10.42 7.38 -16.20
N LYS A 444 11.65 7.18 -16.72
CA LYS A 444 12.08 7.80 -17.97
C LYS A 444 11.23 7.33 -19.15
N TYR A 445 10.92 6.04 -19.21
CA TYR A 445 10.09 5.44 -20.24
C TYR A 445 8.63 5.94 -20.18
N ALA A 446 8.03 5.98 -18.98
CA ALA A 446 6.68 6.48 -18.79
C ALA A 446 6.53 7.93 -19.29
N ARG A 447 7.54 8.78 -19.04
CA ARG A 447 7.55 10.16 -19.54
C ARG A 447 7.53 10.27 -21.07
N ILE A 448 7.92 9.22 -21.79
CA ILE A 448 7.86 9.19 -23.27
C ILE A 448 6.45 8.79 -23.74
N ILE A 449 5.76 7.91 -23.01
CA ILE A 449 4.50 7.29 -23.43
C ILE A 449 3.27 8.06 -22.95
N ALA A 450 3.28 8.56 -21.71
CA ALA A 450 2.16 9.26 -21.11
C ALA A 450 2.64 10.30 -20.10
N VAL A 451 2.23 11.56 -20.26
CA VAL A 451 2.55 12.64 -19.31
C VAL A 451 1.25 13.22 -18.77
N ASP A 452 0.78 12.63 -17.68
CA ASP A 452 -0.39 13.12 -16.93
C ASP A 452 -0.09 13.17 -15.41
N LYS A 453 -1.00 13.78 -14.64
CA LYS A 453 -0.83 13.98 -13.19
C LYS A 453 -0.67 12.66 -12.42
N TYR A 454 -1.38 11.60 -12.82
CA TYR A 454 -1.28 10.29 -12.17
C TYR A 454 0.05 9.62 -12.46
N THR A 455 0.51 9.66 -13.71
CA THR A 455 1.83 9.12 -14.08
C THR A 455 2.95 9.83 -13.32
N ASN A 456 2.86 11.13 -13.08
CA ASN A 456 3.84 11.87 -12.26
C ASN A 456 3.86 11.47 -10.79
N VAL A 457 2.69 11.26 -10.17
CA VAL A 457 2.62 10.81 -8.77
C VAL A 457 3.10 9.37 -8.64
N LEU A 458 2.73 8.50 -9.58
CA LEU A 458 3.23 7.14 -9.63
C LEU A 458 4.74 7.10 -9.83
N ALA A 459 5.29 7.96 -10.69
CA ALA A 459 6.73 8.14 -10.84
C ALA A 459 7.39 8.56 -9.52
N GLY A 460 6.77 9.47 -8.77
CA GLY A 460 7.22 9.84 -7.42
C GLY A 460 7.25 8.65 -6.45
N LEU A 461 6.21 7.82 -6.45
CA LEU A 461 6.15 6.59 -5.63
C LEU A 461 7.24 5.59 -6.03
N VAL A 462 7.46 5.38 -7.33
CA VAL A 462 8.51 4.51 -7.86
C VAL A 462 9.90 5.01 -7.49
N LEU A 463 10.15 6.33 -7.58
CA LEU A 463 11.41 6.94 -7.15
C LEU A 463 11.61 6.85 -5.63
N LEU A 464 10.55 6.98 -4.83
CA LEU A 464 10.62 6.77 -3.39
C LEU A 464 11.01 5.32 -3.05
N ASN A 465 10.39 4.34 -3.71
CA ASN A 465 10.77 2.93 -3.57
C ASN A 465 12.23 2.69 -3.99
N ALA A 466 12.66 3.27 -5.11
CA ALA A 466 14.05 3.20 -5.55
C ALA A 466 15.01 3.80 -4.53
N ALA A 467 14.66 4.92 -3.91
CA ALA A 467 15.45 5.55 -2.85
C ALA A 467 15.57 4.65 -1.61
N ILE A 468 14.46 4.04 -1.16
CA ILE A 468 14.46 3.11 -0.01
C ILE A 468 15.36 1.89 -0.30
N LEU A 469 15.23 1.28 -1.48
CA LEU A 469 16.04 0.13 -1.88
C LEU A 469 17.52 0.50 -2.01
N THR A 470 17.80 1.70 -2.52
CA THR A 470 19.15 2.24 -2.57
C THR A 470 19.71 2.40 -1.16
N VAL A 471 19.01 3.08 -0.24
CA VAL A 471 19.47 3.20 1.15
C VAL A 471 19.72 1.84 1.79
N ALA A 472 18.83 0.86 1.59
CA ALA A 472 19.02 -0.50 2.08
C ALA A 472 20.28 -1.18 1.51
N ALA A 473 20.60 -0.96 0.22
CA ALA A 473 21.84 -1.41 -0.40
C ALA A 473 23.09 -0.74 0.20
N PHE A 474 23.00 0.57 0.49
CA PHE A 474 24.07 1.35 1.10
C PHE A 474 24.36 0.93 2.56
N MET A 475 23.37 0.42 3.30
CA MET A 475 23.55 -0.03 4.69
C MET A 475 24.67 -1.09 4.86
N GLY A 476 24.93 -1.91 3.85
CA GLY A 476 26.03 -2.91 3.86
C GLY A 476 27.36 -2.41 3.27
N GLN A 477 27.48 -1.13 2.92
CA GLN A 477 28.72 -0.55 2.42
C GLN A 477 29.50 0.12 3.56
N HIS A 478 29.90 -0.69 4.54
CA HIS A 478 30.39 -0.22 5.84
C HIS A 478 31.59 0.72 5.76
N ARG A 479 32.64 0.35 5.01
CA ARG A 479 33.86 1.18 4.89
C ARG A 479 33.56 2.50 4.18
N MET A 480 32.72 2.46 3.16
CA MET A 480 32.33 3.65 2.41
C MET A 480 31.47 4.58 3.28
N LEU A 481 30.50 4.05 4.01
CA LEU A 481 29.68 4.83 4.95
C LEU A 481 30.52 5.44 6.07
N HIS A 482 31.44 4.67 6.65
CA HIS A 482 32.37 5.17 7.66
C HIS A 482 33.17 6.36 7.12
N ASN A 483 33.83 6.19 5.98
CA ASN A 483 34.60 7.27 5.34
C ASN A 483 33.73 8.49 5.03
N LEU A 484 32.53 8.28 4.47
CA LEU A 484 31.60 9.37 4.15
C LEU A 484 31.20 10.14 5.41
N VAL A 485 30.87 9.46 6.50
CA VAL A 485 30.52 10.11 7.78
C VAL A 485 31.72 10.87 8.35
N THR A 486 32.93 10.29 8.29
CA THR A 486 34.16 10.97 8.71
C THR A 486 34.44 12.23 7.87
N ASP A 487 34.27 12.15 6.55
CA ASP A 487 34.47 13.27 5.62
C ASP A 487 33.40 14.36 5.82
N MET A 488 32.13 13.97 6.02
CA MET A 488 31.04 14.89 6.32
C MET A 488 31.15 15.53 7.72
N ALA A 489 31.86 14.89 8.65
CA ALA A 489 32.12 15.46 9.96
C ALA A 489 33.17 16.60 9.92
N GLN A 490 33.84 16.82 8.79
CA GLN A 490 34.78 17.93 8.61
C GLN A 490 34.07 19.29 8.54
N ARG A 491 34.82 20.38 8.81
CA ARG A 491 34.28 21.75 9.02
C ARG A 491 33.28 22.26 7.97
N PRO A 492 33.41 22.04 6.65
CA PRO A 492 32.44 22.60 5.69
C PRO A 492 31.05 21.93 5.75
N TYR A 493 30.97 20.68 6.21
CA TYR A 493 29.72 19.89 6.20
C TYR A 493 29.12 19.66 7.59
N ARG A 494 29.84 20.04 8.66
CA ARG A 494 29.41 19.83 10.05
C ARG A 494 28.02 20.38 10.36
N GLN A 495 27.65 21.56 9.83
CA GLN A 495 26.31 22.11 10.05
C GLN A 495 25.20 21.25 9.42
N LEU A 496 25.47 20.70 8.22
CA LEU A 496 24.54 19.80 7.54
C LEU A 496 24.38 18.49 8.33
N VAL A 497 25.48 17.90 8.80
CA VAL A 497 25.42 16.69 9.64
C VAL A 497 24.59 16.92 10.90
N LEU A 498 24.84 18.02 11.63
CA LEU A 498 24.05 18.38 12.81
C LEU A 498 22.58 18.62 12.47
N ALA A 499 22.27 19.20 11.32
CA ALA A 499 20.89 19.37 10.87
C ALA A 499 20.22 18.01 10.58
N LEU A 500 20.92 17.08 9.93
CA LEU A 500 20.44 15.72 9.66
C LEU A 500 20.25 14.92 10.94
N GLU A 501 21.17 15.01 11.90
CA GLU A 501 21.03 14.38 13.22
C GLU A 501 19.84 14.94 13.99
N ARG A 502 19.62 16.26 13.95
CA ARG A 502 18.43 16.90 14.56
C ARG A 502 17.14 16.42 13.91
N LEU A 503 17.12 16.31 12.57
CA LEU A 503 15.97 15.76 11.84
C LEU A 503 15.74 14.30 12.22
N GLN A 504 16.78 13.48 12.24
CA GLN A 504 16.69 12.08 12.66
C GLN A 504 16.17 11.96 14.11
N ALA A 505 16.68 12.76 15.04
CA ALA A 505 16.21 12.76 16.42
C ALA A 505 14.74 13.23 16.52
N TRP A 506 14.35 14.20 15.70
CA TRP A 506 12.98 14.68 15.65
C TRP A 506 12.01 13.61 15.12
N PHE A 507 12.28 13.04 13.95
CA PHE A 507 11.44 11.98 13.36
C PHE A 507 11.51 10.66 14.15
N GLY A 508 12.68 10.31 14.68
CA GLY A 508 12.94 9.06 15.39
C GLY A 508 12.34 9.02 16.78
N HIS A 509 12.36 10.13 17.52
CA HIS A 509 11.97 10.16 18.93
C HIS A 509 10.93 11.25 19.28
N ARG A 510 11.12 12.50 18.86
CA ARG A 510 10.21 13.60 19.27
C ARG A 510 8.81 13.49 18.66
N LEU A 511 8.72 13.22 17.37
CA LEU A 511 7.46 13.08 16.65
C LEU A 511 6.62 11.91 17.21
N PRO A 512 7.16 10.69 17.42
CA PRO A 512 6.45 9.61 18.12
C PRO A 512 5.89 10.01 19.47
N LEU A 513 6.66 10.73 20.28
CA LEU A 513 6.23 11.21 21.59
C LEU A 513 5.07 12.21 21.46
N LEU A 514 5.16 13.14 20.52
CA LEU A 514 4.08 14.10 20.22
C LEU A 514 2.81 13.38 19.77
N LEU A 515 2.91 12.45 18.82
CA LEU A 515 1.78 11.67 18.30
C LEU A 515 1.11 10.84 19.39
N ARG A 516 1.88 10.26 20.32
CA ARG A 516 1.32 9.54 21.49
C ARG A 516 0.57 10.48 22.43
N ARG A 517 1.11 11.67 22.71
CA ARG A 517 0.45 12.67 23.56
C ARG A 517 -0.86 13.16 22.94
N GLN A 518 -0.89 13.33 21.62
CA GLN A 518 -2.05 13.81 20.86
C GLN A 518 -2.93 12.68 20.29
N MET A 519 -2.79 11.46 20.79
CA MET A 519 -3.40 10.29 20.16
C MET A 519 -4.93 10.30 20.17
N LEU A 520 -5.57 10.68 21.28
CA LEU A 520 -7.03 10.78 21.38
C LEU A 520 -7.62 11.86 20.46
N PRO A 521 -7.12 13.12 20.45
CA PRO A 521 -7.64 14.12 19.53
C PRO A 521 -7.39 13.74 18.07
N LEU A 522 -6.21 13.18 17.73
CA LEU A 522 -5.94 12.70 16.37
C LEU A 522 -6.91 11.58 15.95
N ALA A 523 -7.20 10.64 16.84
CA ALA A 523 -8.19 9.59 16.58
C ALA A 523 -9.60 10.17 16.38
N ALA A 524 -10.00 11.15 17.19
CA ALA A 524 -11.28 11.84 17.06
C ALA A 524 -11.41 12.58 15.70
N VAL A 525 -10.34 13.28 15.27
CA VAL A 525 -10.31 13.93 13.94
C VAL A 525 -10.47 12.89 12.84
N MET A 526 -9.84 11.71 12.93
CA MET A 526 -10.00 10.66 11.92
C MET A 526 -11.43 10.09 11.88
N VAL A 527 -12.11 9.99 13.02
CA VAL A 527 -13.54 9.62 13.06
C VAL A 527 -14.39 10.68 12.37
N LEU A 528 -14.13 11.97 12.58
CA LEU A 528 -14.81 13.05 11.88
C LEU A 528 -14.55 13.01 10.36
N VAL A 529 -13.34 12.66 9.94
CA VAL A 529 -13.00 12.46 8.51
C VAL A 529 -13.80 11.31 7.91
N ILE A 530 -13.98 10.19 8.62
CA ILE A 530 -14.80 9.06 8.17
C ILE A 530 -16.28 9.49 8.01
N ILE A 531 -16.82 10.22 8.99
CA ILE A 531 -18.24 10.59 9.02
C ILE A 531 -18.56 11.72 8.01
N GLY A 532 -17.78 12.80 8.01
CA GLY A 532 -18.09 14.03 7.26
C GLY A 532 -17.23 14.27 6.03
N GLY A 533 -16.09 13.58 5.91
CA GLY A 533 -15.12 13.79 4.83
C GLY A 533 -15.70 13.61 3.42
N PRO A 534 -16.41 12.52 3.12
CA PRO A 534 -17.01 12.32 1.79
C PRO A 534 -18.03 13.40 1.41
N ALA A 535 -18.85 13.86 2.36
CA ALA A 535 -19.82 14.92 2.13
C ALA A 535 -19.14 16.26 1.84
N LEU A 536 -18.11 16.62 2.64
CA LEU A 536 -17.32 17.82 2.44
C LEU A 536 -16.56 17.79 1.10
N TYR A 537 -16.03 16.63 0.71
CA TYR A 537 -15.34 16.45 -0.57
C TYR A 537 -16.28 16.68 -1.75
N ARG A 538 -17.50 16.13 -1.72
CA ARG A 538 -18.53 16.39 -2.74
C ARG A 538 -18.89 17.87 -2.82
N PHE A 539 -19.17 18.49 -1.68
CA PHE A 539 -19.46 19.93 -1.60
C PHE A 539 -18.34 20.81 -2.18
N ALA A 540 -17.07 20.47 -1.91
CA ALA A 540 -15.92 21.21 -2.44
C ALA A 540 -15.73 21.04 -3.95
N LEU A 541 -16.07 19.87 -4.51
CA LEU A 541 -16.09 19.66 -5.95
C LEU A 541 -17.17 20.50 -6.62
N ASP A 542 -18.36 20.56 -6.04
CA ASP A 542 -19.48 21.35 -6.56
C ASP A 542 -19.13 22.83 -6.66
N GLN A 543 -18.43 23.40 -5.66
CA GLN A 543 -18.02 24.82 -5.68
C GLN A 543 -16.97 25.17 -6.75
N LYS A 544 -16.05 24.26 -7.08
CA LYS A 544 -14.95 24.56 -8.02
C LYS A 544 -15.39 24.60 -9.49
N THR A 545 -16.57 24.07 -9.82
CA THR A 545 -17.00 23.95 -11.21
C THR A 545 -17.57 25.23 -11.81
N GLY A 546 -17.90 26.25 -10.99
CA GLY A 546 -18.25 27.62 -11.46
C GLY A 546 -19.41 27.71 -12.47
N ALA A 547 -20.06 26.59 -12.78
CA ALA A 547 -21.24 26.56 -13.62
C ALA A 547 -22.42 27.17 -12.84
N PRO A 548 -23.36 27.85 -13.52
CA PRO A 548 -24.58 28.32 -12.89
C PRO A 548 -25.19 27.22 -12.02
N ARG A 549 -25.66 27.57 -10.81
CA ARG A 549 -26.23 26.64 -9.82
C ARG A 549 -27.39 25.78 -10.34
N TRP A 550 -27.98 26.09 -11.50
CA TRP A 550 -28.99 25.26 -12.16
C TRP A 550 -28.40 24.10 -12.98
N ILE A 551 -27.12 24.12 -13.34
CA ILE A 551 -26.39 22.98 -13.98
C ILE A 551 -25.89 21.98 -12.91
N ALA A 552 -25.86 22.39 -11.64
CA ALA A 552 -25.66 21.52 -10.48
C ALA A 552 -26.99 21.02 -9.87
N ALA A 553 -28.11 21.17 -10.58
CA ALA A 553 -29.42 20.74 -10.11
C ALA A 553 -29.59 19.22 -10.22
N GLY A 554 -29.19 18.49 -9.18
CA GLY A 554 -29.89 17.29 -8.72
C GLY A 554 -30.02 16.10 -9.71
N PRO A 555 -30.84 15.10 -9.34
CA PRO A 555 -30.97 13.86 -10.10
C PRO A 555 -31.76 14.08 -11.40
N ALA A 556 -31.17 13.66 -12.53
CA ALA A 556 -31.84 13.26 -13.77
C ALA A 556 -33.08 14.07 -14.20
N SER A 557 -32.97 15.39 -14.37
CA SER A 557 -33.95 16.15 -15.16
C SER A 557 -33.53 16.11 -16.63
N VAL A 558 -33.90 15.06 -17.35
CA VAL A 558 -33.56 14.93 -18.77
C VAL A 558 -34.29 15.99 -19.56
N VAL A 559 -33.56 16.94 -20.13
CA VAL A 559 -34.14 18.00 -20.96
C VAL A 559 -34.34 17.47 -22.38
N THR A 560 -35.60 17.52 -22.86
CA THR A 560 -35.94 17.15 -24.24
C THR A 560 -35.84 18.36 -25.17
N GLY A 561 -35.15 18.19 -26.30
CA GLY A 561 -35.13 19.18 -27.37
C GLY A 561 -35.78 18.73 -28.67
N ARG A 562 -36.19 19.70 -29.48
CA ARG A 562 -36.72 19.51 -30.84
C ARG A 562 -35.83 20.24 -31.84
N VAL A 563 -35.56 19.58 -32.97
CA VAL A 563 -34.98 20.20 -34.18
C VAL A 563 -36.09 20.86 -35.01
N VAL A 564 -35.94 22.13 -35.37
CA VAL A 564 -36.89 22.88 -36.21
C VAL A 564 -36.35 22.93 -37.64
N ALA A 565 -37.04 22.29 -38.59
CA ALA A 565 -36.72 22.31 -40.01
C ALA A 565 -37.46 23.46 -40.73
N SER A 566 -36.77 24.22 -41.58
CA SER A 566 -37.40 25.10 -42.57
C SER A 566 -37.49 24.37 -43.91
N THR A 567 -38.69 24.00 -44.32
CA THR A 567 -38.95 23.58 -45.71
C THR A 567 -39.24 24.82 -46.54
N GLY A 568 -38.32 25.22 -47.42
CA GLY A 568 -38.57 26.27 -48.41
C GLY A 568 -37.32 26.73 -49.15
N THR A 569 -37.21 26.34 -50.41
CA THR A 569 -36.17 26.70 -51.38
C THR A 569 -36.37 28.09 -52.03
N GLU A 570 -37.04 29.04 -51.40
CA GLU A 570 -37.24 30.38 -51.96
C GLU A 570 -36.84 31.48 -50.99
N GLY A 571 -35.72 32.15 -51.31
CA GLY A 571 -35.31 33.43 -50.72
C GLY A 571 -34.68 33.34 -49.33
N LEU A 572 -33.37 33.59 -49.24
CA LEU A 572 -32.72 34.10 -48.04
C LEU A 572 -33.38 35.43 -47.65
N ASN A 573 -34.48 35.39 -46.88
CA ASN A 573 -34.96 36.45 -46.00
C ASN A 573 -36.24 35.97 -45.27
N ARG A 574 -36.09 35.70 -43.97
CA ARG A 574 -37.08 35.28 -42.95
C ARG A 574 -37.23 33.75 -42.75
N PRO A 575 -36.92 33.23 -41.55
CA PRO A 575 -37.54 31.99 -41.09
C PRO A 575 -39.00 32.27 -40.72
N VAL A 576 -39.90 31.53 -41.35
CA VAL A 576 -41.34 31.59 -41.14
C VAL A 576 -41.67 31.05 -39.74
N SER A 577 -42.30 31.90 -38.93
CA SER A 577 -42.87 31.58 -37.63
C SER A 577 -44.20 30.85 -37.82
N GLU A 578 -44.23 29.53 -37.95
CA GLU A 578 -45.51 28.82 -37.83
C GLU A 578 -45.31 27.41 -37.25
N ASN A 579 -46.08 27.13 -36.20
CA ASN A 579 -46.26 25.85 -35.49
C ASN A 579 -45.32 25.51 -34.32
N PHE A 580 -45.27 26.40 -33.33
CA PHE A 580 -44.96 26.05 -31.93
C PHE A 580 -46.26 25.82 -31.13
N VAL A 581 -46.99 24.76 -31.46
CA VAL A 581 -48.18 24.35 -30.68
C VAL A 581 -47.73 23.38 -29.60
N GLN A 582 -47.26 23.88 -28.45
CA GLN A 582 -47.43 23.27 -27.12
C GLN A 582 -46.79 24.15 -26.04
N GLN A 583 -47.42 24.18 -24.87
CA GLN A 583 -47.19 25.15 -23.80
C GLN A 583 -45.70 25.33 -23.44
N PRO A 584 -45.23 26.59 -23.29
CA PRO A 584 -43.85 26.88 -22.94
C PRO A 584 -43.54 26.41 -21.52
N SER A 585 -42.57 25.50 -21.38
CA SER A 585 -41.95 25.19 -20.11
C SER A 585 -40.56 25.82 -20.06
N THR A 586 -40.27 26.57 -19.00
CA THR A 586 -38.91 27.03 -18.71
C THR A 586 -37.97 25.82 -18.64
N ASN A 587 -36.79 25.92 -19.27
CA ASN A 587 -35.71 24.92 -19.33
C ASN A 587 -35.70 23.89 -20.48
N GLN A 588 -36.47 24.05 -21.56
CA GLN A 588 -36.27 23.22 -22.76
C GLN A 588 -35.08 23.71 -23.59
N ILE A 589 -34.22 22.78 -24.04
CA ILE A 589 -33.17 23.06 -25.02
C ILE A 589 -33.79 22.95 -26.41
N VAL A 590 -33.76 24.01 -27.21
CA VAL A 590 -34.21 23.97 -28.60
C VAL A 590 -32.99 23.95 -29.51
N ALA A 591 -32.89 22.93 -30.35
CA ALA A 591 -31.81 22.81 -31.33
C ALA A 591 -32.31 23.29 -32.70
N LEU A 592 -31.48 24.05 -33.41
CA LEU A 592 -31.78 24.42 -34.79
C LEU A 592 -31.18 23.40 -35.77
N ASP A 593 -31.89 23.11 -36.86
CA ASP A 593 -31.41 22.25 -37.95
C ASP A 593 -30.40 22.96 -38.87
N TYR A 594 -30.30 24.28 -38.74
CA TYR A 594 -29.42 25.11 -39.54
C TYR A 594 -28.10 25.38 -38.81
N ALA A 595 -26.99 24.93 -39.39
CA ALA A 595 -25.66 25.35 -38.94
C ALA A 595 -25.41 26.78 -39.46
N CYS A 596 -25.22 27.73 -38.56
CA CYS A 596 -24.94 29.11 -38.95
C CYS A 596 -23.44 29.39 -38.90
N THR A 597 -22.98 30.30 -39.75
CA THR A 597 -21.62 30.84 -39.69
C THR A 597 -21.49 31.86 -38.54
N PRO A 598 -20.27 32.16 -38.08
CA PRO A 598 -20.01 33.26 -37.14
C PRO A 598 -20.61 34.61 -37.56
N ALA A 599 -20.74 34.88 -38.86
CA ALA A 599 -21.33 36.10 -39.38
C ALA A 599 -22.86 36.13 -39.26
N GLU A 600 -23.51 34.97 -39.37
CA GLU A 600 -24.98 34.83 -39.29
C GLU A 600 -25.47 34.73 -37.83
N LEU A 601 -24.61 34.34 -36.88
CA LEU A 601 -25.00 34.08 -35.50
C LEU A 601 -25.78 35.24 -34.84
N PRO A 602 -25.40 36.52 -34.96
CA PRO A 602 -26.16 37.61 -34.35
C PRO A 602 -27.63 37.66 -34.81
N TRP A 603 -27.90 37.32 -36.06
CA TRP A 603 -29.26 37.27 -36.61
C TRP A 603 -30.05 36.09 -36.05
N VAL A 604 -29.41 34.91 -35.95
CA VAL A 604 -30.02 33.72 -35.35
C VAL A 604 -30.37 33.96 -33.88
N LEU A 605 -29.49 34.63 -33.13
CA LEU A 605 -29.73 34.93 -31.72
C LEU A 605 -30.92 35.87 -31.51
N ALA A 606 -31.15 36.82 -32.42
CA ALA A 606 -32.27 37.75 -32.33
C ALA A 606 -33.64 37.04 -32.29
N GLU A 607 -33.77 35.87 -32.93
CA GLU A 607 -35.00 35.07 -32.91
C GLU A 607 -35.33 34.45 -31.55
N PHE A 608 -34.31 34.33 -30.69
CA PHE A 608 -34.46 33.80 -29.34
C PHE A 608 -34.59 34.89 -28.28
N ALA A 609 -34.40 36.17 -28.63
CA ALA A 609 -34.42 37.26 -27.65
C ALA A 609 -35.73 37.34 -26.83
N GLU A 610 -36.86 36.93 -27.41
CA GLU A 610 -38.17 36.91 -26.77
C GLU A 610 -38.67 35.50 -26.39
N ARG A 611 -37.81 34.48 -26.53
CA ARG A 611 -38.16 33.07 -26.31
C ARG A 611 -37.68 32.57 -24.94
N PRO A 612 -38.50 31.79 -24.20
CA PRO A 612 -38.10 31.22 -22.91
C PRO A 612 -37.20 29.96 -23.02
N GLU A 613 -37.03 29.40 -24.22
CA GLU A 613 -36.21 28.21 -24.44
C GLU A 613 -34.71 28.53 -24.58
N VAL A 614 -33.86 27.56 -24.21
CA VAL A 614 -32.40 27.68 -24.33
C VAL A 614 -31.97 27.25 -25.73
N PRO A 615 -31.44 28.15 -26.58
CA PRO A 615 -30.98 27.77 -27.91
C PRO A 615 -29.70 26.94 -27.85
N MET A 616 -29.71 25.81 -28.56
CA MET A 616 -28.51 25.08 -28.94
C MET A 616 -28.20 25.36 -30.42
N ILE A 617 -27.12 26.11 -30.65
CA ILE A 617 -26.74 26.59 -31.97
C ILE A 617 -25.49 25.85 -32.44
N THR A 618 -25.57 25.24 -33.61
CA THR A 618 -24.42 24.63 -34.28
C THR A 618 -23.71 25.71 -35.10
N LEU A 619 -22.45 25.98 -34.75
CA LEU A 619 -21.66 27.04 -35.39
C LEU A 619 -20.68 26.46 -36.38
N GLN A 620 -20.84 26.73 -37.67
CA GLN A 620 -19.94 26.24 -38.71
C GLN A 620 -18.74 27.17 -38.85
N VAL A 621 -17.57 26.70 -38.40
CA VAL A 621 -16.35 27.51 -38.35
C VAL A 621 -15.50 27.22 -39.58
N SER A 622 -15.10 28.27 -40.32
CA SER A 622 -14.30 28.16 -41.54
C SER A 622 -12.84 27.76 -41.30
N GLY A 623 -12.32 27.99 -40.09
CA GLY A 623 -10.92 27.80 -39.73
C GLY A 623 -10.03 29.03 -39.96
N TYR A 624 -10.54 30.06 -40.64
CA TYR A 624 -9.83 31.31 -40.93
C TYR A 624 -10.34 32.50 -40.09
N GLU A 625 -11.11 32.21 -39.03
CA GLU A 625 -11.71 33.26 -38.21
C GLU A 625 -10.68 34.06 -37.41
N THR A 626 -10.78 35.38 -37.51
CA THR A 626 -9.89 36.29 -36.80
C THR A 626 -10.33 36.48 -35.34
N PRO A 627 -9.42 36.89 -34.43
CA PRO A 627 -9.80 37.28 -33.06
C PRO A 627 -10.92 38.34 -33.02
N ALA A 628 -10.96 39.25 -34.00
CA ALA A 628 -12.02 40.25 -34.14
C ALA A 628 -13.38 39.64 -34.52
N THR A 629 -13.41 38.54 -35.28
CA THR A 629 -14.65 37.78 -35.48
C THR A 629 -15.14 37.21 -34.15
N TRP A 630 -14.28 36.53 -33.40
CA TRP A 630 -14.69 35.91 -32.13
C TRP A 630 -15.15 36.91 -31.08
N GLN A 631 -14.57 38.10 -31.06
CA GLN A 631 -15.02 39.17 -30.18
C GLN A 631 -16.44 39.62 -30.52
N ARG A 632 -16.75 39.92 -31.79
CA ARG A 632 -18.10 40.31 -32.22
C ARG A 632 -19.14 39.23 -31.92
N VAL A 633 -18.79 37.97 -32.15
CA VAL A 633 -19.66 36.82 -31.87
C VAL A 633 -19.91 36.69 -30.36
N ALA A 634 -18.88 36.86 -29.54
CA ALA A 634 -19.00 36.80 -28.09
C ALA A 634 -19.88 37.92 -27.53
N GLU A 635 -19.72 39.15 -28.03
CA GLU A 635 -20.55 40.30 -27.68
C GLU A 635 -22.03 40.07 -28.06
N ALA A 636 -22.29 39.51 -29.25
CA ALA A 636 -23.65 39.18 -29.69
C ALA A 636 -24.30 38.08 -28.84
N VAL A 637 -23.53 37.08 -28.41
CA VAL A 637 -24.08 36.07 -27.49
C VAL A 637 -24.36 36.68 -26.14
N GLN A 638 -23.43 37.47 -25.59
CA GLN A 638 -23.59 38.14 -24.30
C GLN A 638 -24.80 39.09 -24.28
N SER A 639 -25.09 39.79 -25.38
CA SER A 639 -26.22 40.72 -25.46
C SER A 639 -27.59 40.04 -25.41
N LEU A 640 -27.68 38.74 -25.70
CA LEU A 640 -28.92 37.99 -25.59
C LEU A 640 -29.43 37.86 -24.14
N GLY A 641 -28.54 37.98 -23.15
CA GLY A 641 -28.91 37.99 -21.72
C GLY A 641 -29.46 36.66 -21.15
N GLN A 642 -29.61 35.62 -21.97
CA GLN A 642 -30.03 34.28 -21.57
C GLN A 642 -28.98 33.20 -21.92
N PRO A 643 -29.04 32.00 -21.32
CA PRO A 643 -28.10 30.92 -21.62
C PRO A 643 -28.16 30.48 -23.10
N VAL A 644 -26.99 30.20 -23.69
CA VAL A 644 -26.86 29.66 -25.04
C VAL A 644 -25.93 28.45 -25.03
N LEU A 645 -26.36 27.35 -25.64
CA LEU A 645 -25.49 26.20 -25.92
C LEU A 645 -24.87 26.39 -27.31
N LEU A 646 -23.55 26.59 -27.37
CA LEU A 646 -22.84 26.67 -28.64
C LEU A 646 -22.15 25.35 -28.94
N LYS A 647 -22.44 24.77 -30.11
CA LYS A 647 -21.78 23.58 -30.66
C LYS A 647 -20.95 23.94 -31.91
N PRO A 648 -19.69 24.41 -31.76
CA PRO A 648 -18.82 24.70 -32.88
C PRO A 648 -18.40 23.45 -33.65
N LEU A 649 -18.49 23.51 -34.98
CA LEU A 649 -17.96 22.55 -35.92
C LEU A 649 -16.72 23.16 -36.59
N LEU A 650 -15.55 22.75 -36.12
CA LEU A 650 -14.26 23.19 -36.68
C LEU A 650 -13.84 22.26 -37.82
N PRO A 651 -13.06 22.75 -38.81
CA PRO A 651 -12.58 21.94 -39.91
C PRO A 651 -11.66 20.83 -39.40
N TYR A 652 -11.76 19.67 -40.07
CA TYR A 652 -10.95 18.49 -39.79
C TYR A 652 -9.47 18.78 -40.07
N THR A 653 -8.72 19.11 -39.03
CA THR A 653 -7.28 19.39 -39.05
C THR A 653 -6.54 18.38 -38.18
N THR A 654 -5.22 18.51 -38.04
CA THR A 654 -4.46 17.66 -37.11
C THR A 654 -4.97 17.83 -35.67
N PRO A 655 -4.88 16.80 -34.81
CA PRO A 655 -5.39 16.88 -33.44
C PRO A 655 -4.83 18.07 -32.63
N SER A 656 -3.56 18.43 -32.84
CA SER A 656 -2.95 19.60 -32.19
C SER A 656 -3.59 20.91 -32.65
N THR A 657 -3.69 21.12 -33.96
CA THR A 657 -4.26 22.34 -34.54
C THR A 657 -5.73 22.50 -34.18
N TYR A 658 -6.50 21.41 -34.18
CA TYR A 658 -7.90 21.44 -33.74
C TYR A 658 -8.04 21.91 -32.29
N ARG A 659 -7.25 21.35 -31.36
CA ARG A 659 -7.30 21.72 -29.95
C ARG A 659 -6.93 23.19 -29.74
N ASP A 660 -5.91 23.67 -30.45
CA ASP A 660 -5.46 25.06 -30.32
C ASP A 660 -6.47 26.05 -30.89
N ASN A 661 -7.10 25.73 -32.01
CA ASN A 661 -8.18 26.53 -32.58
C ASN A 661 -9.40 26.59 -31.64
N TRP A 662 -9.82 25.44 -31.10
CA TRP A 662 -10.91 25.38 -30.12
C TRP A 662 -10.61 26.22 -28.88
N ARG A 663 -9.42 26.05 -28.29
CA ARG A 663 -8.98 26.79 -27.11
C ARG A 663 -8.92 28.29 -27.37
N THR A 664 -8.45 28.70 -28.55
CA THR A 664 -8.34 30.10 -28.94
C THR A 664 -9.71 30.75 -29.03
N MET A 665 -10.67 30.10 -29.69
CA MET A 665 -12.08 30.55 -29.72
C MET A 665 -12.65 30.71 -28.31
N VAL A 666 -12.57 29.68 -27.45
CA VAL A 666 -13.11 29.74 -26.07
C VAL A 666 -12.44 30.84 -25.25
N LYS A 667 -11.12 31.06 -25.41
CA LYS A 667 -10.40 32.14 -24.73
C LYS A 667 -10.86 33.53 -25.19
N SER A 668 -11.15 33.69 -26.48
CA SER A 668 -11.67 34.96 -27.01
C SER A 668 -13.02 35.32 -26.39
N PHE A 669 -13.93 34.36 -26.27
CA PHE A 669 -15.22 34.57 -25.60
C PHE A 669 -15.07 34.92 -24.12
N ARG A 670 -14.15 34.25 -23.41
CA ARG A 670 -13.83 34.57 -22.01
C ARG A 670 -13.27 35.97 -21.85
N LYS A 671 -12.42 36.40 -22.78
CA LYS A 671 -11.84 37.75 -22.79
C LYS A 671 -12.90 38.82 -23.04
N ALA A 672 -13.93 38.50 -23.82
CA ALA A 672 -15.09 39.35 -24.06
C ALA A 672 -16.17 39.22 -22.96
N GLU A 673 -15.89 38.53 -21.85
CA GLU A 673 -16.79 38.34 -20.71
C GLU A 673 -18.16 37.70 -21.06
N ALA A 674 -18.21 36.95 -22.18
CA ALA A 674 -19.39 36.20 -22.59
C ALA A 674 -19.65 35.01 -21.66
N SER A 675 -20.42 35.25 -20.59
CA SER A 675 -20.62 34.34 -19.46
C SER A 675 -21.87 33.46 -19.61
N ASN A 676 -22.76 33.79 -20.54
CA ASN A 676 -23.98 33.05 -20.83
C ASN A 676 -23.80 31.91 -21.85
N VAL A 677 -22.56 31.58 -22.20
CA VAL A 677 -22.22 30.53 -23.18
C VAL A 677 -21.91 29.21 -22.48
N SER A 678 -22.55 28.13 -22.92
CA SER A 678 -22.18 26.75 -22.63
C SER A 678 -21.60 26.06 -23.85
N TRP A 679 -20.37 25.57 -23.74
CA TRP A 679 -19.65 24.92 -24.83
C TRP A 679 -20.04 23.45 -24.96
N VAL A 680 -20.61 23.10 -26.11
CA VAL A 680 -20.99 21.74 -26.47
C VAL A 680 -19.95 21.20 -27.45
N TRP A 681 -19.15 20.23 -27.00
CA TRP A 681 -18.08 19.65 -27.79
C TRP A 681 -18.46 18.26 -28.31
N SER A 682 -18.25 18.02 -29.61
CA SER A 682 -18.38 16.71 -30.24
C SER A 682 -17.05 16.33 -30.90
N ALA A 683 -16.64 15.07 -30.72
CA ALA A 683 -15.44 14.57 -31.37
C ALA A 683 -15.62 14.55 -32.91
N PRO A 684 -14.60 14.94 -33.69
CA PRO A 684 -14.71 14.94 -35.15
C PRO A 684 -14.90 13.55 -35.75
N HIS A 685 -14.33 12.52 -35.11
CA HIS A 685 -14.50 11.12 -35.49
C HIS A 685 -14.81 10.25 -34.26
N PRO A 686 -15.53 9.14 -34.41
CA PRO A 686 -15.83 8.22 -33.32
C PRO A 686 -14.61 7.69 -32.57
N ASP A 687 -13.52 7.40 -33.29
CA ASP A 687 -12.30 6.83 -32.69
C ASP A 687 -11.27 7.88 -32.25
N SER A 688 -11.64 9.17 -32.28
CA SER A 688 -10.69 10.27 -32.10
C SER A 688 -10.96 11.16 -30.89
N LEU A 689 -11.87 10.76 -29.99
CA LEU A 689 -12.28 11.56 -28.84
C LEU A 689 -11.08 11.99 -27.99
N LEU A 690 -10.20 11.05 -27.63
CA LEU A 690 -9.00 11.35 -26.82
C LEU A 690 -7.99 12.24 -27.56
N ALA A 691 -7.86 12.06 -28.87
CA ALA A 691 -6.92 12.82 -29.67
C ALA A 691 -7.37 14.29 -29.85
N TYR A 692 -8.66 14.53 -30.04
CA TYR A 692 -9.19 15.85 -30.38
C TYR A 692 -9.73 16.64 -29.18
N MET A 693 -9.74 16.05 -27.98
CA MET A 693 -10.27 16.69 -26.77
C MET A 693 -9.55 18.01 -26.47
N PRO A 694 -10.26 19.16 -26.42
CA PRO A 694 -9.64 20.46 -26.19
C PRO A 694 -9.18 20.69 -24.75
N GLY A 695 -9.58 19.85 -23.79
CA GLY A 695 -9.33 20.04 -22.36
C GLY A 695 -10.63 20.24 -21.60
N ALA A 696 -10.77 19.65 -20.39
CA ALA A 696 -11.99 19.78 -19.58
C ALA A 696 -12.36 21.24 -19.28
N ALA A 697 -11.38 22.13 -19.19
CA ALA A 697 -11.60 23.55 -18.93
C ALA A 697 -12.18 24.31 -20.13
N TYR A 698 -12.29 23.71 -21.32
CA TYR A 698 -12.71 24.38 -22.55
C TYR A 698 -14.03 23.85 -23.12
N LEU A 699 -14.73 22.97 -22.38
CA LEU A 699 -16.04 22.46 -22.76
C LEU A 699 -16.94 22.30 -21.52
N ASN A 700 -18.24 22.40 -21.73
CA ASN A 700 -19.26 22.19 -20.70
C ASN A 700 -20.00 20.86 -20.92
N TRP A 701 -20.28 20.51 -22.17
CA TRP A 701 -21.01 19.30 -22.56
C TRP A 701 -20.21 18.46 -23.55
N VAL A 702 -20.34 17.14 -23.46
CA VAL A 702 -19.89 16.21 -24.50
C VAL A 702 -21.12 15.79 -25.30
N ALA A 703 -21.20 16.21 -26.57
CA ALA A 703 -22.26 15.84 -27.47
C ALA A 703 -21.88 14.61 -28.31
N ILE A 704 -22.78 13.63 -28.37
CA ILE A 704 -22.62 12.44 -29.19
C ILE A 704 -23.79 12.35 -30.17
N ASP A 705 -23.42 12.16 -31.43
CA ASP A 705 -24.33 12.09 -32.57
C ASP A 705 -24.72 10.63 -32.83
N CYS A 706 -25.99 10.31 -32.58
CA CYS A 706 -26.58 8.98 -32.73
C CYS A 706 -27.63 8.95 -33.87
N LEU A 707 -27.44 9.72 -34.95
CA LEU A 707 -28.45 9.97 -35.99
C LEU A 707 -28.67 8.87 -37.06
N ARG A 708 -28.23 7.60 -36.86
CA ARG A 708 -28.47 6.46 -37.81
C ARG A 708 -28.76 5.14 -37.06
N PRO A 709 -29.54 4.19 -37.62
CA PRO A 709 -31.00 4.10 -37.74
C PRO A 709 -31.72 3.36 -36.58
N ASP A 710 -32.98 3.75 -36.39
CA ASP A 710 -34.22 3.05 -36.01
C ASP A 710 -34.47 2.30 -34.69
N ASP A 711 -33.52 1.99 -33.80
CA ASP A 711 -33.88 1.36 -32.50
C ASP A 711 -32.98 1.75 -31.31
N ALA A 712 -33.48 1.62 -30.08
CA ALA A 712 -32.67 1.85 -28.87
C ALA A 712 -31.42 0.95 -28.80
N ALA A 713 -31.48 -0.23 -29.44
CA ALA A 713 -30.34 -1.13 -29.60
C ALA A 713 -29.24 -0.56 -30.51
N SER A 714 -29.56 0.35 -31.45
CA SER A 714 -28.58 1.00 -32.34
C SER A 714 -27.87 2.17 -31.66
N ILE A 715 -28.57 2.92 -30.80
CA ILE A 715 -27.96 3.97 -29.96
C ILE A 715 -26.86 3.36 -29.09
N LYS A 716 -27.10 2.18 -28.49
CA LYS A 716 -26.08 1.47 -27.72
C LYS A 716 -24.82 1.19 -28.55
N THR A 717 -24.96 0.69 -29.77
CA THR A 717 -23.83 0.38 -30.67
C THR A 717 -23.01 1.61 -31.01
N VAL A 718 -23.66 2.76 -31.20
CA VAL A 718 -22.98 4.04 -31.50
C VAL A 718 -22.37 4.64 -30.24
N TYR A 719 -23.08 4.62 -29.11
CA TYR A 719 -22.70 5.31 -27.88
C TYR A 719 -21.65 4.56 -27.06
N GLU A 720 -21.66 3.23 -27.02
CA GLU A 720 -20.77 2.45 -26.14
C GLU A 720 -19.27 2.67 -26.44
N PRO A 721 -18.81 2.78 -27.71
CA PRO A 721 -17.41 3.15 -28.00
C PRO A 721 -17.02 4.52 -27.44
N TYR A 722 -17.90 5.52 -27.56
CA TYR A 722 -17.68 6.84 -26.97
C TYR A 722 -17.66 6.78 -25.45
N ARG A 723 -18.59 6.02 -24.86
CA ARG A 723 -18.69 5.83 -23.41
C ARG A 723 -17.42 5.21 -22.84
N GLN A 724 -16.83 4.24 -23.52
CA GLN A 724 -15.55 3.64 -23.14
C GLN A 724 -14.40 4.67 -23.21
N GLN A 725 -14.36 5.49 -24.26
CA GLN A 725 -13.35 6.55 -24.40
C GLN A 725 -13.52 7.68 -23.37
N ILE A 726 -14.77 8.06 -23.05
CA ILE A 726 -15.09 9.00 -21.96
C ILE A 726 -14.69 8.39 -20.61
N GLY A 727 -14.99 7.11 -20.39
CA GLY A 727 -14.57 6.36 -19.21
C GLY A 727 -13.05 6.29 -19.06
N ALA A 728 -12.31 6.20 -20.16
CA ALA A 728 -10.85 6.25 -20.16
C ALA A 728 -10.28 7.68 -19.94
N CYS A 729 -11.11 8.73 -20.07
CA CYS A 729 -10.71 10.13 -19.92
C CYS A 729 -11.27 10.76 -18.64
N LEU A 730 -10.51 10.71 -17.55
CA LEU A 730 -10.89 11.29 -16.25
C LEU A 730 -11.28 12.78 -16.30
N GLU A 731 -10.75 13.53 -17.26
CA GLU A 731 -11.11 14.94 -17.49
C GLU A 731 -12.57 15.13 -17.92
N LEU A 732 -13.19 14.12 -18.51
CA LEU A 732 -14.57 14.15 -19.02
C LEU A 732 -15.59 13.52 -18.07
N HIS A 733 -15.16 12.79 -17.04
CA HIS A 733 -16.06 12.18 -16.04
C HIS A 733 -17.07 13.14 -15.39
N PRO A 734 -16.72 14.39 -15.04
CA PRO A 734 -17.69 15.34 -14.47
C PRO A 734 -18.53 16.07 -15.53
N LYS A 735 -18.34 15.78 -16.82
CA LYS A 735 -19.01 16.50 -17.91
C LYS A 735 -20.32 15.81 -18.28
N PRO A 736 -21.46 16.52 -18.30
CA PRO A 736 -22.72 15.96 -18.77
C PRO A 736 -22.66 15.58 -20.25
N VAL A 737 -23.30 14.46 -20.58
CA VAL A 737 -23.44 14.01 -21.97
C VAL A 737 -24.76 14.50 -22.55
N LEU A 738 -24.70 15.03 -23.77
CA LEU A 738 -25.84 15.39 -24.60
C LEU A 738 -25.93 14.41 -25.78
N LEU A 739 -27.08 13.78 -25.97
CA LEU A 739 -27.31 12.90 -27.12
C LEU A 739 -28.12 13.61 -28.19
N LEU A 740 -27.67 13.53 -29.45
CA LEU A 740 -28.44 13.88 -30.64
C LEU A 740 -29.01 12.59 -31.21
N ALA A 741 -30.32 12.36 -31.10
CA ALA A 741 -30.95 11.09 -31.43
C ALA A 741 -32.15 11.26 -32.37
N ALA A 742 -32.48 10.24 -33.16
CA ALA A 742 -33.70 10.20 -33.94
C ALA A 742 -34.92 9.96 -33.03
N GLN A 743 -36.01 10.69 -33.23
CA GLN A 743 -37.26 10.43 -32.51
C GLN A 743 -37.88 9.10 -32.97
N GLN A 744 -38.21 8.22 -32.02
CA GLN A 744 -38.90 6.97 -32.34
C GLN A 744 -40.41 7.19 -32.56
N PRO A 745 -41.08 6.43 -33.45
CA PRO A 745 -42.52 6.57 -33.71
C PRO A 745 -43.41 6.24 -32.51
N ARG A 746 -42.91 5.44 -31.55
CA ARG A 746 -43.65 4.99 -30.36
C ARG A 746 -43.13 5.67 -29.10
N GLY A 747 -44.04 6.16 -28.25
CA GLY A 747 -43.75 6.80 -26.97
C GLY A 747 -43.49 8.31 -27.07
N SER A 748 -43.69 9.02 -25.97
CA SER A 748 -43.41 10.47 -25.92
C SER A 748 -41.90 10.75 -25.88
N ARG A 749 -41.47 11.95 -26.30
CA ARG A 749 -40.05 12.36 -26.21
C ARG A 749 -39.51 12.27 -24.79
N ALA A 750 -40.34 12.65 -23.81
CA ALA A 750 -39.98 12.58 -22.40
C ALA A 750 -39.75 11.13 -21.96
N GLU A 751 -40.61 10.20 -22.35
CA GLU A 751 -40.45 8.77 -22.08
C GLU A 751 -39.17 8.20 -22.70
N GLN A 752 -38.92 8.52 -23.98
CA GLN A 752 -37.71 8.05 -24.68
C GLN A 752 -36.44 8.61 -24.06
N ALA A 753 -36.43 9.90 -23.68
CA ALA A 753 -35.29 10.54 -23.05
C ALA A 753 -35.01 9.99 -21.64
N ASN A 754 -36.07 9.77 -20.85
CA ASN A 754 -35.96 9.16 -19.53
C ASN A 754 -35.47 7.71 -19.60
N ALA A 755 -35.91 6.94 -20.60
CA ALA A 755 -35.41 5.58 -20.83
C ALA A 755 -33.90 5.59 -21.12
N LEU A 756 -33.42 6.48 -21.98
CA LEU A 756 -31.98 6.63 -22.28
C LEU A 756 -31.17 7.05 -21.05
N ALA A 757 -31.64 8.01 -20.26
CA ALA A 757 -30.94 8.43 -19.05
C ALA A 757 -30.94 7.36 -17.94
N SER A 758 -31.96 6.48 -17.91
CA SER A 758 -31.97 5.33 -16.99
C SER A 758 -30.92 4.29 -17.38
N LEU A 759 -30.67 4.11 -18.67
CA LEU A 759 -29.64 3.22 -19.21
C LEU A 759 -28.23 3.83 -19.08
N TYR A 760 -28.13 5.15 -19.24
CA TYR A 760 -26.88 5.91 -19.26
C TYR A 760 -26.98 7.11 -18.30
N PRO A 761 -26.64 6.93 -17.01
CA PRO A 761 -26.80 7.96 -15.98
C PRO A 761 -26.02 9.27 -16.23
N GLU A 762 -24.97 9.21 -17.07
CA GLU A 762 -24.18 10.35 -17.50
C GLU A 762 -24.88 11.24 -18.55
N VAL A 763 -25.93 10.73 -19.21
CA VAL A 763 -26.74 11.48 -20.17
C VAL A 763 -27.68 12.42 -19.42
N ARG A 764 -27.56 13.72 -19.69
CA ARG A 764 -28.36 14.78 -19.03
C ARG A 764 -29.29 15.52 -19.98
N ALA A 765 -29.11 15.38 -21.29
CA ALA A 765 -29.98 15.97 -22.30
C ALA A 765 -30.09 15.07 -23.52
N VAL A 766 -31.29 15.00 -24.12
CA VAL A 766 -31.53 14.32 -25.39
C VAL A 766 -32.26 15.27 -26.33
N VAL A 767 -31.65 15.55 -27.46
CA VAL A 767 -32.22 16.37 -28.52
C VAL A 767 -32.70 15.43 -29.61
N PHE A 768 -34.01 15.45 -29.87
CA PHE A 768 -34.63 14.61 -30.87
C PHE A 768 -34.75 15.34 -32.22
N THR A 769 -34.29 14.69 -33.28
CA THR A 769 -34.51 15.13 -34.66
C THR A 769 -35.78 14.49 -35.25
N PRO A 770 -36.63 15.23 -35.99
CA PRO A 770 -37.62 14.63 -36.87
C PRO A 770 -36.90 13.93 -38.03
N TYR A 771 -37.34 12.72 -38.34
CA TYR A 771 -36.78 11.83 -39.36
C TYR A 771 -36.26 12.58 -40.61
N LEU A 772 -34.95 12.66 -40.76
CA LEU A 772 -34.31 13.28 -41.91
C LEU A 772 -34.18 12.23 -43.03
N HIS A 773 -34.75 12.52 -44.20
CA HIS A 773 -34.59 11.71 -45.40
C HIS A 773 -33.09 11.51 -45.69
N PRO A 774 -32.63 10.37 -46.22
CA PRO A 774 -31.20 10.06 -46.40
C PRO A 774 -30.39 11.11 -47.19
N GLU A 775 -31.06 11.98 -47.96
CA GLU A 775 -30.45 13.04 -48.77
C GLU A 775 -30.00 14.28 -47.98
N SER A 776 -30.52 14.54 -46.77
CA SER A 776 -30.05 15.66 -45.92
C SER A 776 -28.76 15.33 -45.14
N ILE A 777 -28.22 14.12 -45.31
CA ILE A 777 -26.90 13.69 -44.82
C ILE A 777 -25.75 14.33 -45.65
N ALA A 778 -26.07 15.26 -46.55
CA ALA A 778 -25.09 16.06 -47.31
C ALA A 778 -24.13 16.88 -46.40
N TRP A 779 -24.45 17.12 -45.13
CA TRP A 779 -23.55 17.79 -44.17
C TRP A 779 -22.23 17.03 -43.92
N ARG A 780 -22.17 15.73 -44.24
CA ARG A 780 -20.93 14.93 -44.17
C ARG A 780 -20.03 15.07 -45.42
N GLN A 781 -20.49 15.71 -46.50
CA GLN A 781 -19.72 15.89 -47.74
C GLN A 781 -18.92 17.19 -47.78
N LEU A 782 -18.89 18.00 -46.72
CA LEU A 782 -17.93 19.10 -46.58
C LEU A 782 -16.54 18.57 -46.17
N ALA A 783 -15.99 17.67 -47.00
CA ALA A 783 -14.58 17.31 -47.02
C ALA A 783 -14.26 16.74 -48.41
N LEU A 784 -13.68 17.58 -49.25
CA LEU A 784 -12.56 17.34 -50.17
C LEU A 784 -12.51 18.51 -51.17
N PRO A 785 -11.54 19.44 -51.12
CA PRO A 785 -10.94 19.85 -52.38
C PRO A 785 -10.40 18.56 -52.99
N ALA A 786 -10.85 18.22 -54.20
CA ALA A 786 -10.24 17.14 -54.96
C ALA A 786 -8.72 17.33 -54.90
N ALA A 787 -8.00 16.32 -54.40
CA ALA A 787 -6.57 16.25 -54.59
C ALA A 787 -6.33 16.20 -56.10
N SER A 788 -6.04 17.35 -56.71
CA SER A 788 -5.40 17.40 -58.02
C SER A 788 -4.00 16.83 -57.85
N ASN A 789 -3.73 15.78 -58.64
CA ASN A 789 -2.47 15.04 -58.77
C ASN A 789 -1.19 15.81 -58.46
#